data_AF-A0A8C4ESB5-F1
#
_entry.id   AF-A0A8C4ESB5-F1
#
_cell.length_a   1.000
_cell.length_b   1.000
_cell.length_c   1.000
_cell.angle_alpha   90.00
_cell.angle_beta   90.00
_cell.angle_gamma   90.00
#
_symmetry.space_group_name_H-M   'P 1'
#
loop_
_entity.id
_entity.type
_entity.pdbx_description
1 polymer ?
#
loop_
_entity_poly.entity_id
_entity_poly.type
_entity_poly.pdbx_seq_one_letter_code
_entity_poly.pdbx_strand_id
1 'polypeptide(L)'
;MTQLYYKKATYSPYRDRIPLQIVRAEVELSAEERAYLTAVEKGDYAGVKHALREAEVYYNMDVNCLDPLGRSALLIAIENENLEIMELLLDHGIHTGDALLYAIRKEVVGAVELLLSHRRPSGEKQVPSLMMDSQFSEFTPDITPIMLAAHTNNYEIIKLLVQRKVTIPRPHQIRCDCVECVSSSEVDSLRHSRSRLNIYKALASPSLIALSSEDPILTAFRLGWELKELSKVENEFRQEYEELSQQCKRFAKDLLDQARSSRELETILNHRDNDQSEELDPRQCHDLAKLKLAIKYHQKEFVAQPNCQQLLATLWYDGFPGWRRRHWAVKLVTCFIIGLLFPVFSLIYLLAPKSALGNFIKKPFIKFICHTASYLTFLFLLLLASQHIARTNLHMQGPPPTIVEWMILPWVLGFIWAEIKEMWDGGFTEYIHDWWNLMDFAMNSLYLATISLKIVAYVKYNSSRPREEWEMWHPTLIAEALFAIANIFSSLRLISLFTANSHLGPLQISLGRMLLDILKFLFIYCLVLLAFANGLNQLYFYYETKASEEHNNCKGIRCERQNNAFSTLFETLQSLFWSIFGLLNLYVTNVKARHEFTEFIGATMFGTYNVISLVVLLNMLIAMMNNSYQLIADHADIEWKFARTKLWMSYFDEGGTLPPPFNIIPSPKSIWYLLMWLHNKLCRRGQPPGEDSHKCENLREEHRRTADLTVATVSQQEVIRSLVKRYVAAMIRSAKTDEGLTEENFKVGTLKGAAVRKKRKKKTGSSCDHILKRK
;
A
#
# COMPACT_ATOMS: atom_id res chain seq x y z
N MET A 1 47.46 -5.06 31.61
CA MET A 1 48.24 -3.93 32.13
C MET A 1 48.70 -3.09 30.94
N THR A 2 47.92 -2.11 30.47
CA THR A 2 47.98 -0.68 30.86
C THR A 2 49.40 -0.11 30.91
N GLN A 3 49.86 0.46 29.79
CA GLN A 3 50.68 1.68 29.75
C GLN A 3 50.74 2.21 28.30
N LEU A 4 49.67 2.87 27.86
CA LEU A 4 49.70 3.74 26.68
C LEU A 4 50.50 4.99 27.06
N TYR A 5 51.71 5.14 26.51
CA TYR A 5 52.54 6.33 26.63
C TYR A 5 51.84 7.54 25.99
N TYR A 6 51.09 8.31 26.79
CA TYR A 6 50.67 9.66 26.42
C TYR A 6 51.90 10.58 26.40
N LYS A 7 52.46 10.84 25.21
CA LYS A 7 53.43 11.92 25.03
C LYS A 7 52.68 13.25 25.16
N LYS A 8 52.74 13.85 26.35
CA LYS A 8 52.22 15.19 26.63
C LYS A 8 52.91 16.20 25.71
N ALA A 9 52.16 16.86 24.84
CA ALA A 9 52.67 17.92 23.99
C ALA A 9 53.14 19.10 24.86
N THR A 10 54.43 19.43 24.78
CA THR A 10 54.99 20.67 25.31
C THR A 10 54.39 21.86 24.57
N TYR A 11 53.65 22.71 25.29
CA TYR A 11 53.09 23.97 24.78
C TYR A 11 54.22 24.94 24.42
N SER A 12 54.36 25.23 23.13
CA SER A 12 55.15 26.34 22.59
C SER A 12 54.18 27.37 21.99
N PRO A 13 54.35 28.68 22.23
CA PRO A 13 53.35 29.70 21.93
C PRO A 13 53.33 30.20 20.47
N TYR A 14 54.05 29.54 19.55
CA TYR A 14 54.04 29.89 18.12
C TYR A 14 53.83 28.66 17.25
N ARG A 15 52.61 28.46 16.74
CA ARG A 15 52.36 27.57 15.60
C ARG A 15 51.27 28.15 14.69
N ASP A 16 51.71 28.76 13.58
CA ASP A 16 50.88 29.03 12.39
C ASP A 16 50.47 27.74 11.64
N ARG A 17 50.71 26.55 12.22
CA ARG A 17 50.37 25.25 11.61
C ARG A 17 49.83 24.28 12.65
N ILE A 18 48.65 23.73 12.36
CA ILE A 18 48.03 22.66 13.15
C ILE A 18 48.85 21.37 12.94
N PRO A 19 49.37 20.72 14.00
CA PRO A 19 50.04 19.43 13.85
C PRO A 19 49.02 18.34 13.55
N LEU A 20 49.12 17.75 12.36
CA LEU A 20 48.43 16.52 12.03
C LEU A 20 49.28 15.34 12.51
N GLN A 21 48.76 14.58 13.46
CA GLN A 21 49.35 13.32 13.94
C GLN A 21 48.31 12.22 13.80
N ILE A 22 48.75 11.00 13.49
CA ILE A 22 47.87 9.83 13.47
C ILE A 22 47.48 9.53 14.92
N VAL A 23 46.25 9.91 15.29
CA VAL A 23 45.74 9.83 16.67
C VAL A 23 45.44 8.38 17.09
N ARG A 24 45.10 7.53 16.13
CA ARG A 24 44.86 6.09 16.33
C ARG A 24 45.99 5.33 15.63
N ALA A 25 47.05 5.02 16.36
CA ALA A 25 48.13 4.18 15.86
C ALA A 25 47.72 2.71 15.98
N GLU A 26 47.58 2.03 14.85
CA GLU A 26 47.40 0.58 14.77
C GLU A 26 48.74 -0.14 14.87
N VAL A 27 48.72 -1.47 15.01
CA VAL A 27 49.93 -2.30 15.04
C VAL A 27 50.63 -2.21 13.69
N GLU A 28 51.88 -1.74 13.66
CA GLU A 28 52.66 -1.67 12.42
C GLU A 28 53.07 -3.07 11.97
N LEU A 29 52.67 -3.46 10.74
CA LEU A 29 53.06 -4.74 10.13
C LEU A 29 54.57 -4.85 9.94
N SER A 30 55.11 -6.06 10.08
CA SER A 30 56.51 -6.36 9.75
C SER A 30 56.78 -6.19 8.24
N ALA A 31 58.04 -6.01 7.85
CA ALA A 31 58.41 -5.89 6.44
C ALA A 31 58.08 -7.18 5.64
N GLU A 32 58.16 -8.33 6.30
CA GLU A 32 57.86 -9.64 5.72
C GLU A 32 56.34 -9.85 5.55
N GLU A 33 55.54 -9.44 6.54
CA GLU A 33 54.07 -9.43 6.47
C GLU A 33 53.55 -8.53 5.34
N ARG A 34 54.11 -7.32 5.21
CA ARG A 34 53.75 -6.41 4.10
C ARG A 34 54.10 -7.02 2.74
N ALA A 35 55.25 -7.69 2.63
CA ALA A 35 55.65 -8.34 1.38
C ALA A 35 54.71 -9.51 1.03
N TYR A 36 54.29 -10.29 2.03
CA TYR A 36 53.29 -11.35 1.89
C TYR A 36 51.93 -10.83 1.44
N LEU A 37 51.36 -9.84 2.13
CA LEU A 37 50.05 -9.26 1.76
C LEU A 37 50.10 -8.59 0.37
N THR A 38 51.19 -7.90 0.04
CA THR A 38 51.41 -7.34 -1.31
C THR A 38 51.49 -8.43 -2.38
N ALA A 39 52.06 -9.60 -2.06
CA ALA A 39 52.12 -10.73 -2.99
C ALA A 39 50.72 -11.34 -3.23
N VAL A 40 49.89 -11.41 -2.18
CA VAL A 40 48.48 -11.82 -2.27
C VAL A 40 47.67 -10.83 -3.11
N GLU A 41 47.80 -9.53 -2.85
CA GLU A 41 47.10 -8.46 -3.59
C GLU A 41 47.47 -8.45 -5.08
N LYS A 42 48.73 -8.69 -5.42
CA LYS A 42 49.20 -8.81 -6.81
C LYS A 42 48.82 -10.14 -7.48
N GLY A 43 48.34 -11.11 -6.71
CA GLY A 43 48.02 -12.44 -7.21
C GLY A 43 49.25 -13.32 -7.55
N ASP A 44 50.40 -13.13 -6.90
CA ASP A 44 51.61 -13.94 -7.15
C ASP A 44 51.56 -15.28 -6.39
N TYR A 45 50.89 -16.28 -6.97
CA TYR A 45 50.73 -17.62 -6.38
C TYR A 45 52.06 -18.25 -5.90
N ALA A 46 53.15 -18.09 -6.66
CA ALA A 46 54.43 -18.69 -6.30
C ALA A 46 55.07 -18.00 -5.09
N GLY A 47 54.94 -16.67 -4.99
CA GLY A 47 55.40 -15.89 -3.85
C GLY A 47 54.63 -16.23 -2.59
N VAL A 48 53.31 -16.31 -2.68
CA VAL A 48 52.43 -16.67 -1.54
C VAL A 48 52.72 -18.08 -1.04
N LYS A 49 52.86 -19.06 -1.95
CA LYS A 49 53.19 -20.45 -1.59
C LYS A 49 54.56 -20.60 -0.94
N HIS A 50 55.54 -19.78 -1.34
CA HIS A 50 56.85 -19.77 -0.69
C HIS A 50 56.77 -19.20 0.72
N ALA A 51 56.12 -18.04 0.86
CA ALA A 51 55.95 -17.36 2.15
C ALA A 51 55.20 -18.23 3.18
N LEU A 52 54.15 -18.95 2.75
CA LEU A 52 53.41 -19.88 3.64
C LEU A 52 54.28 -21.04 4.14
N ARG A 53 55.10 -21.63 3.26
CA ARG A 53 56.03 -22.72 3.64
C ARG A 53 57.15 -22.23 4.56
N GLU A 54 57.65 -21.02 4.33
CA GLU A 54 58.64 -20.40 5.22
C GLU A 54 58.04 -20.10 6.59
N ALA A 55 56.80 -19.62 6.64
CA ALA A 55 56.09 -19.36 7.89
C ALA A 55 55.88 -20.65 8.73
N GLU A 56 55.59 -21.79 8.10
CA GLU A 56 55.50 -23.09 8.79
C GLU A 56 56.82 -23.55 9.43
N VAL A 57 57.96 -23.19 8.81
CA VAL A 57 59.28 -23.64 9.25
C VAL A 57 59.90 -22.68 10.28
N TYR A 58 59.78 -21.37 10.07
CA TYR A 58 60.51 -20.36 10.83
C TYR A 58 59.65 -19.53 11.79
N TYR A 59 58.30 -19.59 11.68
CA TYR A 59 57.38 -18.78 12.49
C TYR A 59 57.73 -17.28 12.53
N ASN A 60 58.34 -16.77 11.45
CA ASN A 60 58.82 -15.40 11.32
C ASN A 60 57.71 -14.39 10.99
N MET A 61 56.53 -14.89 10.59
CA MET A 61 55.40 -14.10 10.12
C MET A 61 54.09 -14.70 10.63
N ASP A 62 53.16 -13.85 11.08
CA ASP A 62 51.78 -14.28 11.31
C ASP A 62 51.03 -14.36 9.98
N VAL A 63 50.57 -15.57 9.64
CA VAL A 63 49.79 -15.82 8.42
C VAL A 63 48.43 -15.13 8.47
N ASN A 64 47.89 -14.86 9.66
CA ASN A 64 46.62 -14.16 9.89
C ASN A 64 46.79 -12.65 10.12
N CYS A 65 47.95 -12.08 9.75
CA CYS A 65 48.16 -10.63 9.83
C CYS A 65 47.09 -9.84 9.08
N LEU A 66 46.78 -8.66 9.61
CA LEU A 66 45.79 -7.74 9.06
C LEU A 66 46.51 -6.52 8.48
N ASP A 67 46.07 -6.08 7.31
CA ASP A 67 46.44 -4.79 6.74
C ASP A 67 45.99 -3.63 7.68
N PRO A 68 46.52 -2.40 7.51
CA PRO A 68 46.02 -1.19 8.19
C PRO A 68 44.55 -0.82 7.85
N LEU A 69 43.93 -1.57 6.94
CA LEU A 69 42.51 -1.49 6.61
C LEU A 69 41.68 -2.58 7.29
N GLY A 70 42.29 -3.42 8.14
CA GLY A 70 41.65 -4.54 8.80
C GLY A 70 41.41 -5.77 7.91
N ARG A 71 42.01 -5.84 6.71
CA ARG A 71 41.83 -6.96 5.78
C ARG A 71 42.86 -8.06 6.04
N SER A 72 42.42 -9.31 6.10
CA SER A 72 43.32 -10.47 6.12
C SER A 72 43.71 -10.87 4.69
N ALA A 73 44.78 -11.67 4.56
CA ALA A 73 45.21 -12.25 3.28
C ALA A 73 44.05 -12.95 2.54
N LEU A 74 43.17 -13.64 3.28
CA LEU A 74 42.01 -14.32 2.71
C LEU A 74 40.97 -13.33 2.16
N LEU A 75 40.70 -12.22 2.86
CA LEU A 75 39.78 -11.17 2.40
C LEU A 75 40.30 -10.49 1.13
N ILE A 76 41.61 -10.23 1.04
CA ILE A 76 42.25 -9.67 -0.16
C ILE A 76 42.15 -10.63 -1.35
N ALA A 77 42.32 -11.94 -1.11
CA ALA A 77 42.17 -12.94 -2.16
C ALA A 77 40.71 -13.02 -2.68
N ILE A 78 39.72 -12.90 -1.79
CA ILE A 78 38.29 -12.84 -2.12
C ILE A 78 37.98 -11.58 -2.93
N GLU A 79 38.46 -10.41 -2.48
CA GLU A 79 38.24 -9.12 -3.15
C GLU A 79 38.79 -9.11 -4.58
N ASN A 80 39.91 -9.78 -4.82
CA ASN A 80 40.48 -9.92 -6.17
C ASN A 80 39.87 -11.08 -6.99
N GLU A 81 38.95 -11.86 -6.42
CA GLU A 81 38.39 -13.11 -6.96
C GLU A 81 39.45 -14.14 -7.38
N ASN A 82 40.56 -14.23 -6.64
CA ASN A 82 41.64 -15.17 -6.97
C ASN A 82 41.44 -16.52 -6.27
N LEU A 83 40.64 -17.39 -6.89
CA LEU A 83 40.27 -18.71 -6.35
C LEU A 83 41.48 -19.62 -6.08
N GLU A 84 42.54 -19.55 -6.90
CA GLU A 84 43.74 -20.40 -6.74
C GLU A 84 44.52 -20.06 -5.46
N ILE A 85 44.62 -18.76 -5.14
CA ILE A 85 45.26 -18.30 -3.90
C ILE A 85 44.36 -18.60 -2.71
N MET A 86 43.04 -18.45 -2.84
CA MET A 86 42.11 -18.84 -1.78
C MET A 86 42.22 -20.32 -1.41
N GLU A 87 42.25 -21.22 -2.39
CA GLU A 87 42.40 -22.67 -2.15
C GLU A 87 43.72 -22.96 -1.42
N LEU A 88 44.82 -22.36 -1.88
CA LEU A 88 46.12 -22.45 -1.21
C LEU A 88 46.07 -21.96 0.25
N LEU A 89 45.43 -20.82 0.50
CA LEU A 89 45.29 -20.22 1.83
C LEU A 89 44.45 -21.11 2.77
N LEU A 90 43.37 -21.70 2.26
CA LEU A 90 42.52 -22.62 3.02
C LEU A 90 43.22 -23.95 3.33
N ASP A 91 44.00 -24.49 2.39
CA ASP A 91 44.78 -25.72 2.61
C ASP A 91 45.80 -25.59 3.77
N HIS A 92 46.34 -24.38 4.00
CA HIS A 92 47.27 -24.10 5.10
C HIS A 92 46.56 -23.69 6.41
N GLY A 93 45.23 -23.84 6.50
CA GLY A 93 44.47 -23.70 7.75
C GLY A 93 44.32 -22.28 8.28
N ILE A 94 44.26 -21.27 7.40
CA ILE A 94 44.08 -19.86 7.77
C ILE A 94 42.73 -19.63 8.46
N HIS A 95 42.71 -18.69 9.41
CA HIS A 95 41.48 -18.35 10.13
C HIS A 95 40.44 -17.74 9.18
N THR A 96 39.31 -18.44 9.04
CA THR A 96 38.25 -18.04 8.10
C THR A 96 37.36 -16.93 8.63
N GLY A 97 37.16 -16.80 9.95
CA GLY A 97 36.38 -15.74 10.58
C GLY A 97 35.10 -15.35 9.82
N ASP A 98 35.00 -14.07 9.44
CA ASP A 98 33.90 -13.49 8.68
C ASP A 98 34.08 -13.56 7.14
N ALA A 99 35.10 -14.27 6.64
CA ALA A 99 35.42 -14.34 5.22
C ALA A 99 34.26 -14.88 4.37
N LEU A 100 33.41 -15.74 4.93
CA LEU A 100 32.19 -16.20 4.26
C LEU A 100 31.19 -15.05 4.05
N LEU A 101 30.96 -14.22 5.06
CA LEU A 101 30.06 -13.06 4.93
C LEU A 101 30.64 -12.05 3.93
N TYR A 102 31.95 -11.84 3.96
CA TYR A 102 32.63 -10.97 3.00
C TYR A 102 32.52 -11.47 1.55
N ALA A 103 32.73 -12.77 1.31
CA ALA A 103 32.56 -13.39 -0.01
C ALA A 103 31.13 -13.27 -0.54
N ILE A 104 30.13 -13.36 0.35
CA ILE A 104 28.72 -13.15 0.00
C ILE A 104 28.46 -11.69 -0.37
N ARG A 105 29.01 -10.73 0.39
CA ARG A 105 28.86 -9.30 0.09
C ARG A 105 29.43 -8.91 -1.27
N LYS A 106 30.57 -9.51 -1.63
CA LYS A 106 31.23 -9.31 -2.94
C LYS A 106 30.62 -10.15 -4.06
N GLU A 107 29.62 -10.98 -3.76
CA GLU A 107 28.90 -11.83 -4.72
C GLU A 107 29.76 -12.85 -5.49
N VAL A 108 30.88 -13.26 -4.90
CA VAL A 108 31.84 -14.18 -5.54
C VAL A 108 31.42 -15.63 -5.31
N VAL A 109 30.63 -16.18 -6.24
CA VAL A 109 30.04 -17.53 -6.11
C VAL A 109 31.10 -18.63 -5.89
N GLY A 110 32.22 -18.60 -6.64
CA GLY A 110 33.29 -19.59 -6.50
C GLY A 110 34.00 -19.54 -5.14
N ALA A 111 34.17 -18.35 -4.57
CA ALA A 111 34.75 -18.17 -3.24
C ALA A 111 33.82 -18.75 -2.17
N VAL A 112 32.51 -18.50 -2.28
CA VAL A 112 31.50 -19.06 -1.37
C VAL A 112 31.47 -20.58 -1.45
N GLU A 113 31.52 -21.17 -2.66
CA GLU A 113 31.53 -22.63 -2.84
C GLU A 113 32.76 -23.28 -2.19
N LEU A 114 33.95 -22.70 -2.39
CA LEU A 114 35.20 -23.16 -1.76
C LEU A 114 35.16 -23.05 -0.23
N LEU A 115 34.64 -21.94 0.30
CA LEU A 115 34.51 -21.76 1.76
C LEU A 115 33.48 -22.74 2.36
N LEU A 116 32.39 -23.02 1.66
CA LEU A 116 31.36 -23.98 2.10
C LEU A 116 31.81 -25.45 1.97
N SER A 117 32.75 -25.76 1.08
CA SER A 117 33.31 -27.12 0.94
C SER A 117 34.39 -27.41 1.99
N HIS A 118 35.22 -26.41 2.30
CA HIS A 118 36.27 -26.52 3.31
C HIS A 118 35.73 -26.51 4.76
N ARG A 119 34.59 -25.84 5.00
CA ARG A 119 33.94 -25.84 6.31
C ARG A 119 33.35 -27.23 6.61
N ARG A 120 33.94 -27.93 7.60
CA ARG A 120 33.43 -29.23 8.05
C ARG A 120 31.94 -29.10 8.45
N PRO A 121 31.08 -30.07 8.08
CA PRO A 121 29.72 -30.12 8.57
C PRO A 121 29.76 -30.46 10.06
N SER A 122 29.94 -29.46 10.92
CA SER A 122 29.64 -29.63 12.34
C SER A 122 28.14 -29.91 12.43
N GLY A 123 27.76 -31.00 13.11
CA GLY A 123 26.38 -31.49 13.20
C GLY A 123 25.39 -30.55 13.90
N GLU A 124 25.78 -29.32 14.19
CA GLU A 124 24.91 -28.27 14.73
C GLU A 124 24.18 -27.59 13.58
N LYS A 125 22.85 -27.71 13.58
CA LYS A 125 21.93 -27.07 12.64
C LYS A 125 21.85 -25.54 12.80
N GLN A 126 22.87 -24.93 13.39
CA GLN A 126 23.05 -23.50 13.51
C GLN A 126 24.50 -23.22 13.16
N VAL A 127 24.73 -22.14 12.42
CA VAL A 127 26.06 -21.53 12.39
C VAL A 127 26.38 -21.20 13.86
N PRO A 128 27.39 -21.83 14.50
CA PRO A 128 27.59 -21.68 15.93
C PRO A 128 27.86 -20.21 16.29
N SER A 129 27.47 -19.86 17.52
CA SER A 129 27.64 -18.61 18.26
C SER A 129 29.10 -18.15 18.47
N LEU A 130 29.99 -18.47 17.55
CA LEU A 130 31.41 -18.11 17.55
C LEU A 130 31.70 -16.86 16.69
N MET A 131 30.67 -16.05 16.40
CA MET A 131 30.83 -14.68 15.85
C MET A 131 30.85 -13.61 16.95
N MET A 132 31.19 -13.99 18.19
CA MET A 132 31.37 -13.05 19.30
C MET A 132 32.84 -12.68 19.58
N ASP A 133 33.81 -13.41 19.03
CA ASP A 133 35.23 -13.15 19.28
C ASP A 133 35.95 -12.62 18.04
N SER A 134 35.60 -11.39 17.66
CA SER A 134 36.55 -10.48 17.04
C SER A 134 36.14 -9.07 17.43
N GLN A 135 37.04 -8.34 18.08
CA GLN A 135 36.85 -6.93 18.42
C GLN A 135 36.68 -6.04 17.16
N PHE A 136 36.74 -6.62 15.95
CA PHE A 136 36.66 -5.96 14.64
C PHE A 136 35.87 -6.77 13.60
N SER A 137 34.67 -7.28 13.92
CA SER A 137 33.76 -7.75 12.86
C SER A 137 33.19 -6.56 12.07
N GLU A 138 33.27 -6.61 10.74
CA GLU A 138 32.67 -5.60 9.85
C GLU A 138 31.13 -5.70 9.86
N PHE A 139 30.58 -6.85 10.25
CA PHE A 139 29.16 -7.14 10.23
C PHE A 139 28.55 -7.05 11.62
N THR A 140 27.25 -6.73 11.69
CA THR A 140 26.52 -6.84 12.94
C THR A 140 26.34 -8.32 13.28
N PRO A 141 26.50 -8.75 14.54
CA PRO A 141 26.58 -10.18 14.88
C PRO A 141 25.26 -10.94 14.76
N ASP A 142 24.16 -10.24 14.52
CA ASP A 142 22.84 -10.78 14.20
C ASP A 142 22.72 -11.23 12.73
N ILE A 143 23.67 -10.86 11.86
CA ILE A 143 23.64 -11.23 10.43
C ILE A 143 24.11 -12.66 10.25
N THR A 144 23.21 -13.51 9.77
CA THR A 144 23.56 -14.86 9.30
C THR A 144 23.98 -14.83 7.82
N PRO A 145 24.76 -15.81 7.34
CA PRO A 145 25.16 -15.90 5.93
C PRO A 145 23.98 -15.90 4.95
N ILE A 146 22.86 -16.55 5.31
CA ILE A 146 21.66 -16.55 4.45
C ILE A 146 20.96 -15.18 4.44
N MET A 147 20.96 -14.44 5.55
CA MET A 147 20.39 -13.10 5.61
C MET A 147 21.17 -12.15 4.71
N LEU A 148 22.51 -12.19 4.78
CA LEU A 148 23.35 -11.35 3.92
C LEU A 148 23.22 -11.72 2.45
N ALA A 149 23.16 -13.02 2.12
CA ALA A 149 22.94 -13.48 0.75
C ALA A 149 21.58 -13.06 0.20
N ALA A 150 20.56 -13.02 1.05
CA ALA A 150 19.25 -12.50 0.70
C ALA A 150 19.29 -10.96 0.50
N HIS A 151 20.08 -10.23 1.29
CA HIS A 151 20.25 -8.78 1.13
C HIS A 151 20.92 -8.40 -0.19
N THR A 152 21.89 -9.19 -0.66
CA THR A 152 22.50 -9.01 -2.00
C THR A 152 21.61 -9.54 -3.14
N ASN A 153 20.53 -10.27 -2.81
CA ASN A 153 19.56 -10.81 -3.77
C ASN A 153 20.18 -11.73 -4.85
N ASN A 154 21.35 -12.33 -4.59
CA ASN A 154 22.04 -13.21 -5.53
C ASN A 154 21.48 -14.65 -5.50
N TYR A 155 20.83 -15.05 -6.58
CA TYR A 155 20.11 -16.33 -6.69
C TYR A 155 21.02 -17.57 -6.50
N GLU A 156 22.25 -17.54 -7.02
CA GLU A 156 23.14 -18.71 -6.99
C GLU A 156 23.67 -18.98 -5.58
N ILE A 157 24.09 -17.93 -4.87
CA ILE A 157 24.57 -18.01 -3.48
C ILE A 157 23.45 -18.50 -2.56
N ILE A 158 22.25 -17.92 -2.68
CA ILE A 158 21.09 -18.35 -1.88
C ILE A 158 20.79 -19.82 -2.14
N LYS A 159 20.82 -20.27 -3.39
CA LYS A 159 20.59 -21.68 -3.74
C LYS A 159 21.61 -22.61 -3.09
N LEU A 160 22.90 -22.27 -3.10
CA LEU A 160 23.95 -23.06 -2.44
C LEU A 160 23.71 -23.16 -0.92
N LEU A 161 23.30 -22.06 -0.27
CA LEU A 161 23.02 -22.03 1.17
C LEU A 161 21.74 -22.81 1.54
N VAL A 162 20.68 -22.70 0.73
CA VAL A 162 19.42 -23.43 0.94
C VAL A 162 19.62 -24.94 0.79
N GLN A 163 20.48 -25.39 -0.14
CA GLN A 163 20.86 -26.80 -0.26
C GLN A 163 21.52 -27.36 1.00
N ARG A 164 22.20 -26.50 1.78
CA ARG A 164 22.78 -26.84 3.09
C ARG A 164 21.78 -26.73 4.26
N LYS A 165 20.49 -26.49 3.98
CA LYS A 165 19.39 -26.41 4.96
C LYS A 165 19.58 -25.34 6.05
N VAL A 166 20.16 -24.20 5.68
CA VAL A 166 20.23 -23.03 6.57
C VAL A 166 18.82 -22.49 6.81
N THR A 167 18.53 -22.03 8.02
CA THR A 167 17.21 -21.50 8.42
C THR A 167 17.29 -20.01 8.75
N ILE A 168 16.19 -19.29 8.53
CA ILE A 168 16.01 -17.89 8.94
C ILE A 168 15.01 -17.90 10.11
N PRO A 169 15.30 -17.19 11.22
CA PRO A 169 14.35 -17.08 12.32
C PRO A 169 13.08 -16.37 11.86
N ARG A 170 11.91 -16.81 12.34
CA ARG A 170 10.67 -16.09 12.09
C ARG A 170 10.61 -14.85 12.97
N PRO A 171 10.34 -13.65 12.42
CA PRO A 171 10.24 -12.45 13.23
C PRO A 171 9.01 -12.55 14.15
N HIS A 172 9.21 -12.26 15.43
CA HIS A 172 8.10 -12.09 16.36
C HIS A 172 7.40 -10.76 16.09
N GLN A 173 6.11 -10.68 16.45
CA GLN A 173 5.37 -9.43 16.40
C GLN A 173 6.00 -8.40 17.34
N ILE A 174 5.90 -7.11 17.02
CA ILE A 174 6.46 -6.03 17.85
C ILE A 174 5.90 -6.07 19.28
N ARG A 175 4.63 -6.45 19.43
CA ARG A 175 3.92 -6.54 20.71
C ARG A 175 4.10 -7.91 21.39
N CYS A 176 5.17 -8.64 21.07
CA CYS A 176 5.41 -9.95 21.64
C CYS A 176 6.05 -9.80 23.03
N ASP A 177 5.36 -10.31 24.05
CA ASP A 177 5.81 -10.27 25.45
C ASP A 177 6.60 -11.53 25.85
N CYS A 178 7.26 -12.22 24.89
CA CYS A 178 8.05 -13.39 25.23
C CYS A 178 9.36 -12.99 25.92
N VAL A 179 9.87 -13.88 26.78
CA VAL A 179 11.06 -13.62 27.61
C VAL A 179 12.26 -13.20 26.77
N GLU A 180 12.48 -13.83 25.62
CA GLU A 180 13.60 -13.52 24.71
C GLU A 180 13.50 -12.12 24.09
N CYS A 181 12.29 -11.69 23.67
CA CYS A 181 12.08 -10.35 23.10
C CYS A 181 12.20 -9.26 24.17
N VAL A 182 11.63 -9.48 25.35
CA VAL A 182 11.72 -8.53 26.46
C VAL A 182 13.18 -8.39 26.92
N SER A 183 13.88 -9.51 27.14
CA SER A 183 15.28 -9.46 27.57
C SER A 183 16.20 -8.83 26.53
N SER A 184 16.02 -9.13 25.24
CA SER A 184 16.86 -8.54 24.19
C SER A 184 16.60 -7.05 24.01
N SER A 185 15.35 -6.60 24.16
CA SER A 185 14.97 -5.19 24.11
C SER A 185 15.49 -4.39 25.32
N GLU A 186 15.45 -4.96 26.53
CA GLU A 186 15.99 -4.35 27.74
C GLU A 186 17.52 -4.21 27.70
N VAL A 187 18.21 -5.20 27.14
CA VAL A 187 19.67 -5.17 26.99
C VAL A 187 20.09 -4.20 25.89
N ASP A 188 19.49 -4.28 24.70
CA ASP A 188 19.80 -3.41 23.57
C ASP A 188 18.62 -3.32 22.57
N SER A 189 17.81 -2.28 22.73
CA SER A 189 16.64 -2.02 21.90
C SER A 189 16.98 -1.71 20.45
N LEU A 190 18.14 -1.10 20.17
CA LEU A 190 18.57 -0.76 18.81
C LEU A 190 19.03 -2.01 18.06
N ARG A 191 19.74 -2.92 18.73
CA ARG A 191 20.07 -4.23 18.15
C ARG A 191 18.82 -5.06 17.88
N HIS A 192 17.86 -5.06 18.81
CA HIS A 192 16.62 -5.80 18.63
C HIS A 192 15.83 -5.31 17.41
N SER A 193 15.65 -3.98 17.26
CA SER A 193 14.95 -3.41 16.09
C SER A 193 15.71 -3.62 14.78
N ARG A 194 17.04 -3.43 14.77
CA ARG A 194 17.89 -3.66 13.59
C ARG A 194 17.91 -5.12 13.15
N SER A 195 17.94 -6.06 14.11
CA SER A 195 17.87 -7.49 13.82
C SER A 195 16.55 -7.89 13.17
N ARG A 196 15.42 -7.40 13.70
CA ARG A 196 14.10 -7.61 13.08
C ARG A 196 14.04 -7.06 11.66
N LEU A 197 14.52 -5.84 11.45
CA LEU A 197 14.59 -5.22 10.12
C LEU A 197 15.47 -6.04 9.16
N ASN A 198 16.63 -6.52 9.61
CA ASN A 198 17.52 -7.38 8.84
C ASN A 198 16.83 -8.71 8.43
N ILE A 199 16.04 -9.31 9.33
CA ILE A 199 15.25 -10.52 9.04
C ILE A 199 14.20 -10.21 7.98
N TYR A 200 13.43 -9.14 8.13
CA TYR A 200 12.41 -8.75 7.15
C TYR A 200 13.01 -8.41 5.79
N LYS A 201 14.15 -7.71 5.76
CA LYS A 201 14.90 -7.43 4.53
C LYS A 201 15.37 -8.70 3.83
N ALA A 202 15.78 -9.72 4.58
CA ALA A 202 16.12 -11.02 4.01
C ALA A 202 14.88 -11.74 3.44
N LEU A 203 13.79 -11.80 4.20
CA LEU A 203 12.54 -12.46 3.79
C LEU A 203 11.86 -11.79 2.58
N ALA A 204 11.99 -10.46 2.46
CA ALA A 204 11.43 -9.68 1.36
C ALA A 204 12.19 -9.84 0.02
N SER A 205 13.37 -10.47 0.03
CA SER A 205 14.21 -10.59 -1.16
C SER A 205 13.55 -11.47 -2.25
N PRO A 206 13.46 -11.00 -3.50
CA PRO A 206 12.85 -11.74 -4.61
C PRO A 206 13.43 -13.14 -4.84
N SER A 207 14.76 -13.26 -4.77
CA SER A 207 15.47 -14.52 -5.01
C SER A 207 15.18 -15.57 -3.93
N LEU A 208 15.04 -15.15 -2.66
CA LEU A 208 14.68 -16.07 -1.58
C LEU A 208 13.22 -16.52 -1.69
N ILE A 209 12.29 -15.59 -1.96
CA ILE A 209 10.87 -15.93 -2.13
C ILE A 209 10.71 -16.92 -3.30
N ALA A 210 11.39 -16.67 -4.43
CA ALA A 210 11.37 -17.54 -5.60
C ALA A 210 11.87 -18.97 -5.34
N LEU A 211 12.82 -19.16 -4.41
CA LEU A 211 13.41 -20.47 -4.10
C LEU A 211 12.69 -21.22 -2.98
N SER A 212 12.16 -20.51 -1.98
CA SER A 212 11.69 -21.11 -0.73
C SER A 212 10.18 -21.26 -0.62
N SER A 213 9.40 -20.43 -1.32
CA SER A 213 7.94 -20.40 -1.19
C SER A 213 7.24 -21.29 -2.23
N GLU A 214 6.16 -21.95 -1.81
CA GLU A 214 5.30 -22.74 -2.70
C GLU A 214 4.41 -21.84 -3.58
N ASP A 215 3.78 -20.83 -2.97
CA ASP A 215 3.12 -19.73 -3.67
C ASP A 215 3.86 -18.40 -3.41
N PRO A 216 4.73 -17.96 -4.34
CA PRO A 216 5.47 -16.72 -4.20
C PRO A 216 4.59 -15.48 -4.26
N ILE A 217 3.44 -15.53 -4.95
CA ILE A 217 2.54 -14.38 -5.07
C ILE A 217 1.87 -14.12 -3.73
N LEU A 218 1.32 -15.17 -3.11
CA LEU A 218 0.67 -15.07 -1.81
C LEU A 218 1.65 -14.65 -0.71
N THR A 219 2.86 -15.22 -0.73
CA THR A 219 3.92 -14.88 0.22
C THR A 219 4.30 -13.40 0.10
N ALA A 220 4.46 -12.89 -1.13
CA ALA A 220 4.73 -11.48 -1.38
C ALA A 220 3.56 -10.56 -0.93
N PHE A 221 2.32 -11.01 -1.08
CA PHE A 221 1.14 -10.24 -0.61
C PHE A 221 1.11 -10.12 0.91
N ARG A 222 1.31 -11.23 1.63
CA ARG A 222 1.32 -11.27 3.11
C ARG A 222 2.49 -10.46 3.66
N LEU A 223 3.71 -10.70 3.18
CA LEU A 223 4.89 -9.95 3.61
C LEU A 223 4.78 -8.46 3.28
N GLY A 224 4.32 -8.12 2.07
CA GLY A 224 4.13 -6.72 1.67
C GLY A 224 3.11 -5.99 2.54
N TRP A 225 2.07 -6.69 3.00
CA TRP A 225 1.08 -6.16 3.93
C TRP A 225 1.64 -6.01 5.36
N GLU A 226 2.29 -7.05 5.88
CA GLU A 226 2.92 -7.02 7.20
C GLU A 226 3.93 -5.86 7.30
N LEU A 227 4.82 -5.72 6.32
CA LEU A 227 5.79 -4.61 6.26
C LEU A 227 5.11 -3.24 6.23
N LYS A 228 3.97 -3.12 5.53
CA LYS A 228 3.21 -1.87 5.45
C LYS A 228 2.52 -1.51 6.76
N GLU A 229 2.08 -2.49 7.54
CA GLU A 229 1.53 -2.24 8.88
C GLU A 229 2.66 -1.95 9.88
N LEU A 230 3.78 -2.68 9.80
CA LEU A 230 4.97 -2.43 10.63
C LEU A 230 5.52 -1.02 10.42
N SER A 231 5.49 -0.48 9.20
CA SER A 231 5.94 0.90 8.92
C SER A 231 5.09 1.98 9.57
N LYS A 232 3.87 1.65 10.03
CA LYS A 232 3.02 2.54 10.83
C LYS A 232 3.26 2.39 12.33
N VAL A 233 3.76 1.23 12.76
CA VAL A 233 4.04 0.94 14.18
C VAL A 233 5.44 1.44 14.57
N GLU A 234 6.46 1.20 13.74
CA GLU A 234 7.81 1.72 13.92
C GLU A 234 8.03 2.95 13.04
N ASN A 235 8.02 4.12 13.66
CA ASN A 235 8.13 5.39 12.94
C ASN A 235 9.56 5.67 12.49
N GLU A 236 10.55 5.18 13.22
CA GLU A 236 11.98 5.43 13.02
C GLU A 236 12.49 4.82 11.71
N PHE A 237 12.08 3.59 11.39
CA PHE A 237 12.47 2.84 10.18
C PHE A 237 11.36 2.78 9.12
N ARG A 238 10.38 3.69 9.21
CA ARG A 238 9.21 3.70 8.31
C ARG A 238 9.58 3.67 6.83
N GLN A 239 10.59 4.43 6.43
CA GLN A 239 11.01 4.49 5.02
C GLN A 239 11.56 3.15 4.53
N GLU A 240 12.37 2.46 5.33
CA GLU A 240 12.96 1.17 4.97
C GLU A 240 11.88 0.09 4.83
N TYR A 241 10.94 0.01 5.78
CA TYR A 241 9.82 -0.93 5.68
C TYR A 241 8.89 -0.64 4.49
N GLU A 242 8.66 0.63 4.17
CA GLU A 242 7.88 1.01 2.99
C GLU A 242 8.57 0.59 1.69
N GLU A 243 9.90 0.76 1.61
CA GLU A 243 10.70 0.33 0.48
C GLU A 243 10.66 -1.19 0.31
N LEU A 244 10.82 -1.96 1.38
CA LEU A 244 10.69 -3.43 1.35
C LEU A 244 9.27 -3.87 0.96
N SER A 245 8.23 -3.19 1.45
CA SER A 245 6.84 -3.45 1.04
C SER A 245 6.66 -3.21 -0.46
N GLN A 246 7.23 -2.12 -0.99
CA GLN A 246 7.22 -1.83 -2.43
C GLN A 246 8.01 -2.88 -3.23
N GLN A 247 9.15 -3.36 -2.72
CA GLN A 247 9.92 -4.43 -3.35
C GLN A 247 9.09 -5.71 -3.50
N CYS A 248 8.35 -6.12 -2.46
CA CYS A 248 7.45 -7.28 -2.55
C CYS A 248 6.31 -7.06 -3.55
N LYS A 249 5.72 -5.85 -3.62
CA LYS A 249 4.67 -5.50 -4.58
C LYS A 249 5.18 -5.57 -6.03
N ARG A 250 6.37 -5.03 -6.28
CA ARG A 250 7.03 -5.08 -7.59
C ARG A 250 7.35 -6.51 -7.98
N PHE A 251 7.90 -7.31 -7.06
CA PHE A 251 8.16 -8.73 -7.31
C PHE A 251 6.90 -9.49 -7.75
N ALA A 252 5.76 -9.30 -7.06
CA ALA A 252 4.51 -9.96 -7.43
C ALA A 252 4.02 -9.53 -8.83
N LYS A 253 4.12 -8.24 -9.16
CA LYS A 253 3.79 -7.69 -10.47
C LYS A 253 4.71 -8.25 -11.56
N ASP A 254 6.01 -8.25 -11.35
CA ASP A 254 7.01 -8.69 -12.33
C ASP A 254 6.93 -10.21 -12.59
N LEU A 255 6.55 -10.99 -11.56
CA LEU A 255 6.28 -12.42 -11.70
C LEU A 255 5.05 -12.68 -12.59
N LEU A 256 3.98 -11.90 -12.41
CA LEU A 256 2.79 -11.99 -13.26
C LEU A 256 3.06 -11.48 -14.69
N ASP A 257 4.03 -10.59 -14.89
CA ASP A 257 4.51 -10.15 -16.22
C ASP A 257 5.17 -11.28 -17.03
N GLN A 258 5.62 -12.36 -16.38
CA GLN A 258 6.18 -13.53 -17.08
C GLN A 258 5.12 -14.47 -17.68
N ALA A 259 3.82 -14.24 -17.41
CA ALA A 259 2.73 -15.01 -17.99
C ALA A 259 2.60 -14.69 -19.49
N ARG A 260 2.64 -15.74 -20.33
CA ARG A 260 2.63 -15.59 -21.80
C ARG A 260 1.31 -15.96 -22.44
N SER A 261 0.45 -16.70 -21.73
CA SER A 261 -0.86 -17.13 -22.23
C SER A 261 -1.98 -16.68 -21.29
N SER A 262 -3.16 -16.43 -21.85
CA SER A 262 -4.36 -16.13 -21.05
C SER A 262 -4.74 -17.27 -20.13
N ARG A 263 -4.46 -18.53 -20.51
CA ARG A 263 -4.72 -19.71 -19.68
C ARG A 263 -3.78 -19.78 -18.48
N GLU A 264 -2.50 -19.44 -18.65
CA GLU A 264 -1.55 -19.31 -17.52
C GLU A 264 -2.05 -18.21 -16.56
N LEU A 265 -2.56 -17.10 -17.10
CA LEU A 265 -3.08 -16.00 -16.30
C LEU A 265 -4.37 -16.35 -15.55
N GLU A 266 -5.35 -16.95 -16.22
CA GLU A 266 -6.62 -17.38 -15.63
C GLU A 266 -6.43 -18.43 -14.54
N THR A 267 -5.52 -19.39 -14.73
CA THR A 267 -5.21 -20.40 -13.71
C THR A 267 -4.63 -19.79 -12.44
N ILE A 268 -3.82 -18.73 -12.54
CA ILE A 268 -3.28 -18.01 -11.37
C ILE A 268 -4.36 -17.19 -10.68
N LEU A 269 -5.13 -16.42 -11.45
CA LEU A 269 -6.11 -15.46 -10.91
C LEU A 269 -7.34 -16.13 -10.29
N ASN A 270 -7.71 -17.32 -10.79
CA ASN A 270 -8.84 -18.10 -10.29
C ASN A 270 -8.47 -19.10 -9.19
N HIS A 271 -7.18 -19.24 -8.87
CA HIS A 271 -6.78 -20.18 -7.82
C HIS A 271 -7.29 -19.74 -6.44
N ARG A 272 -7.80 -20.71 -5.67
CA ARG A 272 -8.30 -20.57 -4.30
C ARG A 272 -7.45 -21.42 -3.37
N ASP A 273 -6.95 -20.83 -2.30
CA ASP A 273 -6.21 -21.55 -1.26
C ASP A 273 -7.17 -22.40 -0.41
N ASN A 274 -6.74 -23.61 -0.03
CA ASN A 274 -7.52 -24.56 0.77
C ASN A 274 -7.86 -24.07 2.19
N ASP A 275 -7.14 -23.10 2.75
CA ASP A 275 -7.28 -22.68 4.15
C ASP A 275 -8.50 -21.79 4.43
N GLN A 276 -9.15 -21.22 3.41
CA GLN A 276 -10.33 -20.32 3.55
C GLN A 276 -11.64 -20.98 3.08
N SER A 277 -11.73 -22.29 3.20
CA SER A 277 -12.79 -23.09 2.58
C SER A 277 -14.14 -23.11 3.33
N GLU A 278 -14.23 -22.59 4.55
CA GLU A 278 -15.42 -22.87 5.39
C GLU A 278 -16.64 -21.96 5.17
N GLU A 279 -16.55 -20.79 4.50
CA GLU A 279 -17.65 -19.80 4.55
C GLU A 279 -18.29 -19.37 3.21
N LEU A 280 -17.86 -19.85 2.03
CA LEU A 280 -18.37 -19.36 0.73
C LEU A 280 -18.90 -20.46 -0.20
N ASP A 281 -20.10 -20.22 -0.74
CA ASP A 281 -20.88 -21.10 -1.62
C ASP A 281 -20.04 -21.68 -2.80
N PRO A 282 -19.85 -23.01 -2.91
CA PRO A 282 -18.92 -23.64 -3.86
C PRO A 282 -19.35 -23.62 -5.34
N ARG A 283 -20.46 -22.95 -5.71
CA ARG A 283 -21.07 -23.08 -7.04
C ARG A 283 -20.57 -22.08 -8.08
N GLN A 284 -19.71 -21.12 -7.70
CA GLN A 284 -19.15 -20.11 -8.60
C GLN A 284 -17.68 -20.41 -8.91
N CYS A 285 -17.45 -21.29 -9.89
CA CYS A 285 -16.12 -21.80 -10.28
C CYS A 285 -15.27 -20.80 -11.10
N HIS A 286 -15.73 -19.54 -11.24
CA HIS A 286 -15.06 -18.49 -12.03
C HIS A 286 -14.81 -17.19 -11.27
N ASP A 287 -14.89 -17.25 -9.94
CA ASP A 287 -14.61 -16.08 -9.13
C ASP A 287 -13.10 -15.89 -9.11
N LEU A 288 -12.63 -14.76 -9.63
CA LEU A 288 -11.24 -14.28 -9.65
C LEU A 288 -10.70 -14.14 -8.21
N ALA A 289 -10.57 -15.25 -7.48
CA ALA A 289 -10.40 -15.31 -6.04
C ALA A 289 -9.06 -14.71 -5.63
N LYS A 290 -7.98 -15.05 -6.34
CA LYS A 290 -6.67 -14.47 -6.09
C LYS A 290 -6.62 -12.98 -6.40
N LEU A 291 -7.44 -12.51 -7.36
CA LEU A 291 -7.55 -11.09 -7.64
C LEU A 291 -8.35 -10.33 -6.56
N LYS A 292 -9.44 -10.92 -6.03
CA LYS A 292 -10.12 -10.39 -4.84
C LYS A 292 -9.16 -10.29 -3.65
N LEU A 293 -8.33 -11.31 -3.46
CA LEU A 293 -7.27 -11.32 -2.44
C LEU A 293 -6.21 -10.23 -2.68
N ALA A 294 -5.79 -10.01 -3.93
CA ALA A 294 -4.86 -8.94 -4.29
C ALA A 294 -5.45 -7.55 -3.97
N ILE A 295 -6.75 -7.36 -4.18
CA ILE A 295 -7.46 -6.12 -3.82
C ILE A 295 -7.48 -5.95 -2.29
N LYS A 296 -7.76 -7.03 -1.54
CA LYS A 296 -7.75 -7.03 -0.07
C LYS A 296 -6.40 -6.62 0.52
N TYR A 297 -5.29 -7.11 -0.05
CA TYR A 297 -3.93 -6.72 0.35
C TYR A 297 -3.44 -5.42 -0.31
N HIS A 298 -4.32 -4.64 -0.96
CA HIS A 298 -3.99 -3.37 -1.62
C HIS A 298 -2.80 -3.45 -2.61
N GLN A 299 -2.74 -4.53 -3.39
CA GLN A 299 -1.69 -4.80 -4.38
C GLN A 299 -1.95 -4.05 -5.69
N LYS A 300 -1.79 -2.72 -5.66
CA LYS A 300 -2.20 -1.83 -6.76
C LYS A 300 -1.45 -2.10 -8.07
N GLU A 301 -0.13 -2.28 -8.01
CA GLU A 301 0.70 -2.51 -9.21
C GLU A 301 0.40 -3.85 -9.88
N PHE A 302 0.18 -4.90 -9.09
CA PHE A 302 -0.20 -6.23 -9.56
C PHE A 302 -1.52 -6.18 -10.35
N VAL A 303 -2.54 -5.52 -9.79
CA VAL A 303 -3.85 -5.38 -10.45
C VAL A 303 -3.74 -4.51 -11.71
N ALA A 304 -2.94 -3.44 -11.67
CA ALA A 304 -2.79 -2.50 -12.79
C ALA A 304 -1.99 -3.06 -13.98
N GLN A 305 -1.39 -4.24 -13.84
CA GLN A 305 -0.61 -4.88 -14.89
C GLN A 305 -1.42 -5.01 -16.20
N PRO A 306 -0.82 -4.72 -17.38
CA PRO A 306 -1.52 -4.73 -18.66
C PRO A 306 -2.24 -6.05 -18.98
N ASN A 307 -1.61 -7.20 -18.70
CA ASN A 307 -2.17 -8.52 -18.98
C ASN A 307 -3.41 -8.80 -18.12
N CYS A 308 -3.34 -8.48 -16.82
CA CYS A 308 -4.48 -8.58 -15.91
C CYS A 308 -5.64 -7.68 -16.34
N GLN A 309 -5.34 -6.42 -16.71
CA GLN A 309 -6.36 -5.47 -17.17
C GLN A 309 -7.01 -5.88 -18.49
N GLN A 310 -6.25 -6.54 -19.38
CA GLN A 310 -6.80 -7.08 -20.62
C GLN A 310 -7.78 -8.22 -20.35
N LEU A 311 -7.45 -9.16 -19.46
CA LEU A 311 -8.36 -10.24 -19.06
C LEU A 311 -9.64 -9.67 -18.42
N LEU A 312 -9.49 -8.72 -17.50
CA LEU A 312 -10.63 -8.06 -16.86
C LEU A 312 -11.51 -7.32 -17.88
N ALA A 313 -10.91 -6.64 -18.85
CA ALA A 313 -11.67 -5.98 -19.90
C ALA A 313 -12.41 -6.99 -20.80
N THR A 314 -11.84 -8.16 -21.08
CA THR A 314 -12.54 -9.21 -21.84
C THR A 314 -13.72 -9.79 -21.07
N LEU A 315 -13.59 -9.99 -19.76
CA LEU A 315 -14.68 -10.42 -18.89
C LEU A 315 -15.76 -9.34 -18.73
N TRP A 316 -15.35 -8.07 -18.64
CA TRP A 316 -16.26 -6.94 -18.50
C TRP A 316 -17.15 -6.75 -19.73
N TYR A 317 -16.57 -6.81 -20.93
CA TYR A 317 -17.28 -6.63 -22.20
C TYR A 317 -17.80 -7.94 -22.81
N ASP A 318 -17.95 -8.98 -22.00
CA ASP A 318 -18.38 -10.28 -22.50
C ASP A 318 -19.71 -10.19 -23.27
N GLY A 319 -19.73 -10.80 -24.46
CA GLY A 319 -20.84 -10.79 -25.40
C GLY A 319 -21.08 -9.48 -26.18
N PHE A 320 -20.15 -8.52 -26.16
CA PHE A 320 -20.09 -7.42 -27.13
C PHE A 320 -18.82 -7.51 -27.99
N PRO A 321 -18.83 -8.29 -29.08
CA PRO A 321 -17.67 -8.41 -29.94
C PRO A 321 -17.30 -7.05 -30.55
N GLY A 322 -16.04 -6.66 -30.39
CA GLY A 322 -15.50 -5.43 -30.98
C GLY A 322 -15.95 -4.13 -30.31
N TRP A 323 -16.55 -4.15 -29.11
CA TRP A 323 -16.95 -2.93 -28.39
C TRP A 323 -15.83 -1.88 -28.34
N ARG A 324 -14.59 -2.31 -28.05
CA ARG A 324 -13.41 -1.43 -27.99
C ARG A 324 -13.14 -0.68 -29.29
N ARG A 325 -13.40 -1.30 -30.45
CA ARG A 325 -13.13 -0.76 -31.80
C ARG A 325 -14.18 0.25 -32.28
N ARG A 326 -15.35 0.33 -31.63
CA ARG A 326 -16.42 1.25 -32.05
C ARG A 326 -16.06 2.71 -31.75
N HIS A 327 -16.55 3.61 -32.63
CA HIS A 327 -16.45 5.05 -32.43
C HIS A 327 -17.21 5.49 -31.16
N TRP A 328 -16.74 6.56 -30.51
CA TRP A 328 -17.29 7.02 -29.23
C TRP A 328 -18.78 7.37 -29.32
N ALA A 329 -19.24 7.94 -30.45
CA ALA A 329 -20.65 8.28 -30.65
C ALA A 329 -21.56 7.05 -30.67
N VAL A 330 -21.14 5.96 -31.34
CA VAL A 330 -21.89 4.70 -31.38
C VAL A 330 -21.97 4.08 -29.99
N LYS A 331 -20.88 4.15 -29.21
CA LYS A 331 -20.86 3.70 -27.80
C LYS A 331 -21.85 4.50 -26.97
N LEU A 332 -21.88 5.82 -27.12
CA LEU A 332 -22.81 6.69 -26.39
C LEU A 332 -24.27 6.39 -26.74
N VAL A 333 -24.61 6.28 -28.02
CA VAL A 333 -25.98 5.96 -28.46
C VAL A 333 -26.42 4.59 -27.95
N THR A 334 -25.56 3.57 -28.04
CA THR A 334 -25.89 2.22 -27.54
C THR A 334 -26.03 2.18 -26.02
N CYS A 335 -25.15 2.86 -25.27
CA CYS A 335 -25.31 3.01 -23.82
C CYS A 335 -26.60 3.75 -23.44
N PHE A 336 -26.96 4.80 -24.18
CA PHE A 336 -28.18 5.56 -23.96
C PHE A 336 -29.44 4.71 -24.20
N ILE A 337 -29.48 3.93 -25.29
CA ILE A 337 -30.60 3.02 -25.58
C ILE A 337 -30.74 1.94 -24.51
N ILE A 338 -29.62 1.31 -24.10
CA ILE A 338 -29.63 0.30 -23.02
C ILE A 338 -30.09 0.95 -21.71
N GLY A 339 -29.59 2.15 -21.42
CA GLY A 339 -29.97 2.94 -20.27
C GLY A 339 -31.46 3.25 -20.25
N LEU A 340 -32.06 3.69 -21.36
CA LEU A 340 -33.50 3.97 -21.45
C LEU A 340 -34.35 2.70 -21.23
N LEU A 341 -33.88 1.55 -21.70
CA LEU A 341 -34.56 0.26 -21.60
C LEU A 341 -34.30 -0.48 -20.27
N PHE A 342 -33.62 0.14 -19.30
CA PHE A 342 -33.35 -0.49 -18.00
C PHE A 342 -34.58 -1.04 -17.24
N PRO A 343 -35.77 -0.38 -17.22
CA PRO A 343 -36.90 -0.93 -16.45
C PRO A 343 -37.45 -2.19 -17.12
N VAL A 344 -37.41 -2.26 -18.46
CA VAL A 344 -37.85 -3.43 -19.23
C VAL A 344 -36.94 -4.61 -18.96
N PHE A 345 -35.61 -4.42 -18.99
CA PHE A 345 -34.65 -5.50 -18.69
C PHE A 345 -34.78 -6.00 -17.24
N SER A 346 -34.97 -5.08 -16.29
CA SER A 346 -35.12 -5.43 -14.86
C SER A 346 -36.41 -6.23 -14.61
N LEU A 347 -37.53 -5.84 -15.23
CA LEU A 347 -38.80 -6.56 -15.11
C LEU A 347 -38.73 -7.96 -15.72
N ILE A 348 -38.10 -8.10 -16.89
CA ILE A 348 -37.92 -9.40 -17.56
C ILE A 348 -37.05 -10.33 -16.73
N TYR A 349 -35.99 -9.81 -16.09
CA TYR A 349 -35.17 -10.60 -15.19
C TYR A 349 -35.94 -11.11 -13.97
N LEU A 350 -36.84 -10.27 -13.42
CA LEU A 350 -37.68 -10.64 -12.28
C LEU A 350 -38.70 -11.74 -12.65
N LEU A 351 -39.32 -11.64 -13.82
CA LEU A 351 -40.33 -12.59 -14.29
C LEU A 351 -39.71 -13.89 -14.84
N ALA A 352 -38.62 -13.79 -15.60
CA ALA A 352 -38.01 -14.90 -16.32
C ALA A 352 -36.46 -14.79 -16.34
N PRO A 353 -35.77 -15.12 -15.23
CA PRO A 353 -34.31 -14.94 -15.09
C PRO A 353 -33.47 -15.86 -15.98
N LYS A 354 -34.06 -16.93 -16.54
CA LYS A 354 -33.40 -17.86 -17.47
C LYS A 354 -33.58 -17.47 -18.95
N SER A 355 -34.33 -16.42 -19.25
CA SER A 355 -34.53 -15.94 -20.62
C SER A 355 -33.24 -15.36 -21.21
N ALA A 356 -33.18 -15.23 -22.55
CA ALA A 356 -32.02 -14.62 -23.22
C ALA A 356 -31.74 -13.19 -22.73
N LEU A 357 -32.79 -12.39 -22.50
CA LEU A 357 -32.69 -11.04 -21.93
C LEU A 357 -32.32 -11.06 -20.44
N GLY A 358 -32.77 -12.06 -19.69
CA GLY A 358 -32.35 -12.30 -18.30
C GLY A 358 -30.86 -12.63 -18.17
N ASN A 359 -30.30 -13.42 -19.11
CA ASN A 359 -28.86 -13.66 -19.17
C ASN A 359 -28.08 -12.45 -19.70
N PHE A 360 -28.74 -11.56 -20.47
CA PHE A 360 -28.12 -10.32 -20.95
C PHE A 360 -27.87 -9.32 -19.81
N ILE A 361 -28.82 -9.13 -18.87
CA ILE A 361 -28.60 -8.25 -17.71
C ILE A 361 -27.57 -8.82 -16.71
N LYS A 362 -27.35 -10.13 -16.69
CA LYS A 362 -26.28 -10.74 -15.86
C LYS A 362 -24.88 -10.33 -16.31
N LYS A 363 -24.71 -9.81 -17.52
CA LYS A 363 -23.42 -9.33 -17.99
C LYS A 363 -23.02 -8.06 -17.22
N PRO A 364 -21.77 -7.97 -16.72
CA PRO A 364 -21.36 -6.93 -15.77
C PRO A 364 -21.45 -5.52 -16.35
N PHE A 365 -21.07 -5.32 -17.62
CA PHE A 365 -21.20 -4.03 -18.29
C PHE A 365 -22.66 -3.55 -18.39
N ILE A 366 -23.61 -4.46 -18.60
CA ILE A 366 -25.04 -4.13 -18.66
C ILE A 366 -25.57 -3.81 -17.27
N LYS A 367 -25.21 -4.59 -16.24
CA LYS A 367 -25.55 -4.26 -14.85
C LYS A 367 -25.12 -2.82 -14.52
N PHE A 368 -23.87 -2.46 -14.83
CA PHE A 368 -23.34 -1.13 -14.57
C PHE A 368 -24.15 -0.02 -15.26
N ILE A 369 -24.49 -0.18 -16.55
CA ILE A 369 -25.31 0.80 -17.27
C ILE A 369 -26.71 0.90 -16.66
N CYS A 370 -27.36 -0.22 -16.33
CA CYS A 370 -28.70 -0.22 -15.74
C CYS A 370 -28.73 0.42 -14.35
N HIS A 371 -27.75 0.13 -13.49
CA HIS A 371 -27.59 0.79 -12.18
C HIS A 371 -27.34 2.29 -12.33
N THR A 372 -26.46 2.68 -13.25
CA THR A 372 -26.18 4.09 -13.53
C THR A 372 -27.40 4.83 -14.08
N ALA A 373 -28.13 4.21 -15.03
CA ALA A 373 -29.34 4.79 -15.60
C ALA A 373 -30.44 4.95 -14.54
N SER A 374 -30.59 3.95 -13.66
CA SER A 374 -31.55 4.07 -12.56
C SER A 374 -31.17 5.19 -11.58
N TYR A 375 -29.89 5.34 -11.27
CA TYR A 375 -29.42 6.44 -10.43
C TYR A 375 -29.65 7.82 -11.08
N LEU A 376 -29.40 7.94 -12.39
CA LEU A 376 -29.67 9.17 -13.14
C LEU A 376 -31.17 9.50 -13.20
N THR A 377 -32.03 8.49 -13.33
CA THR A 377 -33.49 8.70 -13.27
C THR A 377 -33.96 9.10 -11.87
N PHE A 378 -33.37 8.56 -10.81
CA PHE A 378 -33.59 9.04 -9.43
C PHE A 378 -33.22 10.52 -9.27
N LEU A 379 -32.05 10.94 -9.74
CA LEU A 379 -31.65 12.35 -9.69
C LEU A 379 -32.56 13.24 -10.54
N PHE A 380 -32.99 12.75 -11.71
CA PHE A 380 -33.97 13.46 -12.52
C PHE A 380 -35.31 13.64 -11.79
N LEU A 381 -35.78 12.61 -11.06
CA LEU A 381 -36.97 12.73 -10.21
C LEU A 381 -36.78 13.71 -9.06
N LEU A 382 -35.59 13.80 -8.45
CA LEU A 382 -35.28 14.82 -7.44
C LEU A 382 -35.29 16.24 -8.03
N LEU A 383 -34.73 16.42 -9.24
CA LEU A 383 -34.81 17.69 -9.96
C LEU A 383 -36.27 18.05 -10.25
N LEU A 384 -37.09 17.08 -10.67
CA LEU A 384 -38.52 17.27 -10.91
C LEU A 384 -39.27 17.59 -9.61
N ALA A 385 -38.90 16.98 -8.47
CA ALA A 385 -39.49 17.27 -7.16
C ALA A 385 -39.27 18.74 -6.73
N SER A 386 -38.16 19.36 -7.16
CA SER A 386 -37.89 20.78 -6.90
C SER A 386 -38.69 21.73 -7.81
N GLN A 387 -39.11 21.26 -8.99
CA GLN A 387 -39.91 22.05 -9.91
C GLN A 387 -41.36 22.13 -9.42
N HIS A 388 -41.97 23.32 -9.53
CA HIS A 388 -43.29 23.65 -8.99
C HIS A 388 -44.47 22.86 -9.59
N ILE A 389 -44.21 21.83 -10.40
CA ILE A 389 -45.21 21.05 -11.15
C ILE A 389 -46.07 20.18 -10.21
N ALA A 390 -45.58 19.87 -9.00
CA ALA A 390 -46.26 19.00 -8.03
C ALA A 390 -46.52 19.68 -6.67
N ARG A 391 -46.86 20.98 -6.64
CA ARG A 391 -47.12 21.69 -5.38
C ARG A 391 -48.39 21.21 -4.68
N THR A 392 -48.25 20.71 -3.46
CA THR A 392 -49.28 20.81 -2.41
C THR A 392 -49.34 22.25 -1.90
N ASN A 393 -50.46 22.64 -1.27
CA ASN A 393 -50.64 23.98 -0.69
C ASN A 393 -49.44 24.38 0.21
N LEU A 394 -48.71 25.45 -0.17
CA LEU A 394 -47.49 25.93 0.51
C LEU A 394 -47.71 26.32 1.98
N HIS A 395 -48.95 26.57 2.36
CA HIS A 395 -49.37 27.00 3.69
C HIS A 395 -49.90 25.85 4.55
N MET A 396 -49.81 24.60 4.10
CA MET A 396 -50.25 23.45 4.87
C MET A 396 -49.11 22.90 5.72
N GLN A 397 -49.31 22.80 7.04
CA GLN A 397 -48.39 22.08 7.92
C GLN A 397 -48.61 20.57 7.74
N GLY A 398 -47.54 19.82 7.50
CA GLY A 398 -47.61 18.38 7.27
C GLY A 398 -48.35 17.98 5.98
N PRO A 399 -47.97 18.52 4.79
CA PRO A 399 -48.64 18.17 3.55
C PRO A 399 -48.54 16.67 3.27
N PRO A 400 -49.57 16.06 2.63
CA PRO A 400 -49.47 14.68 2.18
C PRO A 400 -48.31 14.54 1.17
N PRO A 401 -47.58 13.41 1.16
CA PRO A 401 -46.48 13.20 0.23
C PRO A 401 -46.96 13.37 -1.22
N THR A 402 -46.21 14.12 -2.01
CA THR A 402 -46.52 14.35 -3.43
C THR A 402 -46.38 13.05 -4.23
N ILE A 403 -46.97 12.99 -5.42
CA ILE A 403 -46.82 11.84 -6.34
C ILE A 403 -45.33 11.57 -6.61
N VAL A 404 -44.52 12.62 -6.74
CA VAL A 404 -43.07 12.50 -6.98
C VAL A 404 -42.36 11.91 -5.75
N GLU A 405 -42.75 12.28 -4.54
CA GLU A 405 -42.21 11.67 -3.31
C GLU A 405 -42.58 10.19 -3.18
N TRP A 406 -43.81 9.83 -3.56
CA TRP A 406 -44.21 8.42 -3.66
C TRP A 406 -43.40 7.64 -4.68
N MET A 407 -43.01 8.28 -5.80
CA MET A 407 -42.09 7.67 -6.77
C MET A 407 -40.66 7.56 -6.23
N ILE A 408 -40.18 8.50 -5.42
CA ILE A 408 -38.83 8.51 -4.85
C ILE A 408 -38.66 7.42 -3.78
N LEU A 409 -39.69 7.16 -2.98
CA LEU A 409 -39.64 6.27 -1.81
C LEU A 409 -39.09 4.85 -2.13
N PRO A 410 -39.51 4.17 -3.22
CA PRO A 410 -38.91 2.90 -3.64
C PRO A 410 -37.41 2.95 -3.96
N TRP A 411 -36.88 4.07 -4.46
CA TRP A 411 -35.44 4.20 -4.66
C TRP A 411 -34.70 4.31 -3.33
N VAL A 412 -35.20 5.15 -2.41
CA VAL A 412 -34.59 5.32 -1.09
C VAL A 412 -34.56 4.01 -0.31
N LEU A 413 -35.67 3.28 -0.27
CA LEU A 413 -35.71 1.95 0.35
C LEU A 413 -34.78 0.96 -0.35
N GLY A 414 -34.65 1.06 -1.68
CA GLY A 414 -33.75 0.22 -2.47
C GLY A 414 -32.28 0.49 -2.18
N PHE A 415 -31.89 1.75 -1.96
CA PHE A 415 -30.55 2.14 -1.53
C PHE A 415 -30.26 1.67 -0.11
N ILE A 416 -31.19 1.87 0.83
CA ILE A 416 -31.05 1.37 2.22
C ILE A 416 -30.86 -0.15 2.22
N TRP A 417 -31.65 -0.89 1.43
CA TRP A 417 -31.52 -2.34 1.34
C TRP A 417 -30.18 -2.77 0.71
N ALA A 418 -29.72 -2.05 -0.33
CA ALA A 418 -28.43 -2.31 -0.95
C ALA A 418 -27.27 -2.10 0.05
N GLU A 419 -27.28 -1.01 0.80
CA GLU A 419 -26.26 -0.73 1.83
C GLU A 419 -26.27 -1.76 2.96
N ILE A 420 -27.47 -2.16 3.45
CA ILE A 420 -27.58 -3.20 4.49
C ILE A 420 -26.97 -4.51 3.99
N LYS A 421 -27.20 -4.86 2.73
CA LYS A 421 -26.63 -6.06 2.13
C LYS A 421 -25.10 -5.95 1.99
N GLU A 422 -24.59 -4.82 1.50
CA GLU A 422 -23.14 -4.61 1.36
C GLU A 422 -22.43 -4.66 2.72
N MET A 423 -23.01 -4.06 3.76
CA MET A 423 -22.49 -4.14 5.13
C MET A 423 -22.47 -5.57 5.68
N TRP A 424 -23.45 -6.41 5.31
CA TRP A 424 -23.50 -7.82 5.73
C TRP A 424 -22.43 -8.63 4.99
N ASP A 425 -22.34 -8.50 3.67
CA ASP A 425 -21.44 -9.31 2.85
C ASP A 425 -19.95 -8.96 3.06
N GLY A 426 -19.61 -7.68 3.27
CA GLY A 426 -18.21 -7.21 3.42
C GLY A 426 -17.72 -7.04 4.86
N GLY A 427 -18.62 -6.95 5.83
CA GLY A 427 -18.29 -6.62 7.21
C GLY A 427 -18.02 -5.13 7.47
N PHE A 428 -18.23 -4.71 8.72
CA PHE A 428 -18.25 -3.30 9.11
C PHE A 428 -16.91 -2.56 8.94
N THR A 429 -15.80 -3.25 9.19
CA THR A 429 -14.45 -2.65 9.15
C THR A 429 -14.01 -2.30 7.75
N GLU A 430 -14.26 -3.19 6.77
CA GLU A 430 -13.93 -2.92 5.36
C GLU A 430 -14.85 -1.84 4.78
N TYR A 431 -16.12 -1.82 5.21
CA TYR A 431 -17.10 -0.83 4.78
C TYR A 431 -16.72 0.61 5.14
N ILE A 432 -16.33 0.89 6.39
CA ILE A 432 -15.98 2.26 6.84
C ILE A 432 -14.73 2.79 6.15
N HIS A 433 -13.83 1.92 5.71
CA HIS A 433 -12.59 2.35 5.06
C HIS A 433 -12.85 2.98 3.67
N ASP A 434 -14.01 2.74 3.05
CA ASP A 434 -14.39 3.43 1.81
C ASP A 434 -15.17 4.72 2.10
N TRP A 435 -14.58 5.86 1.72
CA TRP A 435 -15.19 7.18 1.90
C TRP A 435 -16.52 7.33 1.15
N TRP A 436 -16.70 6.60 0.05
CA TRP A 436 -17.97 6.61 -0.68
C TRP A 436 -19.08 5.91 0.09
N ASN A 437 -18.76 4.81 0.76
CA ASN A 437 -19.72 4.06 1.57
C ASN A 437 -20.13 4.90 2.80
N LEU A 438 -19.18 5.62 3.41
CA LEU A 438 -19.50 6.57 4.48
C LEU A 438 -20.43 7.70 4.00
N MET A 439 -20.22 8.20 2.79
CA MET A 439 -21.07 9.21 2.18
C MET A 439 -22.47 8.67 1.85
N ASP A 440 -22.59 7.44 1.35
CA ASP A 440 -23.86 6.78 1.07
C ASP A 440 -24.63 6.48 2.37
N PHE A 441 -23.95 6.04 3.43
CA PHE A 441 -24.52 5.91 4.77
C PHE A 441 -25.06 7.25 5.29
N ALA A 442 -24.29 8.34 5.17
CA ALA A 442 -24.73 9.66 5.56
C ALA A 442 -25.96 10.11 4.76
N MET A 443 -25.93 9.95 3.44
CA MET A 443 -27.06 10.24 2.54
C MET A 443 -28.33 9.46 2.95
N ASN A 444 -28.22 8.15 3.13
CA ASN A 444 -29.35 7.29 3.50
C ASN A 444 -29.89 7.61 4.90
N SER A 445 -29.02 7.95 5.85
CA SER A 445 -29.43 8.39 7.19
C SER A 445 -30.24 9.70 7.14
N LEU A 446 -29.86 10.65 6.28
CA LEU A 446 -30.60 11.90 6.07
C LEU A 446 -31.94 11.67 5.38
N TYR A 447 -32.02 10.73 4.42
CA TYR A 447 -33.30 10.35 3.82
C TYR A 447 -34.23 9.68 4.82
N LEU A 448 -33.72 8.80 5.69
CA LEU A 448 -34.50 8.17 6.76
C LEU A 448 -35.00 9.21 7.79
N ALA A 449 -34.14 10.16 8.18
CA ALA A 449 -34.51 11.29 9.04
C ALA A 449 -35.60 12.16 8.39
N THR A 450 -35.50 12.41 7.10
CA THR A 450 -36.52 13.16 6.35
C THR A 450 -37.87 12.43 6.34
N ILE A 451 -37.88 11.14 6.01
CA ILE A 451 -39.12 10.34 5.96
C ILE A 451 -39.77 10.27 7.34
N SER A 452 -39.00 10.01 8.40
CA SER A 452 -39.52 9.94 9.76
C SER A 452 -40.11 11.28 10.22
N LEU A 453 -39.43 12.41 9.99
CA LEU A 453 -39.96 13.74 10.31
C LEU A 453 -41.20 14.10 9.51
N LYS A 454 -41.28 13.71 8.22
CA LYS A 454 -42.49 13.92 7.41
C LYS A 454 -43.68 13.10 7.91
N ILE A 455 -43.46 11.85 8.33
CA ILE A 455 -44.51 11.02 8.94
C ILE A 455 -44.98 11.66 10.25
N VAL A 456 -44.07 12.10 11.11
CA VAL A 456 -44.41 12.80 12.36
C VAL A 456 -45.19 14.07 12.09
N ALA A 457 -44.78 14.86 11.09
CA ALA A 457 -45.47 16.08 10.69
C ALA A 457 -46.90 15.78 10.20
N TYR A 458 -47.06 14.75 9.35
CA TYR A 458 -48.36 14.33 8.81
C TYR A 458 -49.33 13.82 9.88
N VAL A 459 -48.84 13.08 10.89
CA VAL A 459 -49.69 12.53 11.96
C VAL A 459 -50.12 13.61 12.95
N LYS A 460 -49.23 14.55 13.29
CA LYS A 460 -49.45 15.52 14.37
C LYS A 460 -50.08 16.84 13.91
N TYR A 461 -49.80 17.26 12.68
CA TYR A 461 -50.21 18.57 12.16
C TYR A 461 -51.13 18.41 10.96
N ASN A 462 -52.30 19.07 11.01
CA ASN A 462 -53.29 19.06 9.92
C ASN A 462 -53.89 20.46 9.70
N SER A 463 -53.19 21.51 10.16
CA SER A 463 -53.67 22.90 10.09
C SER A 463 -52.99 23.66 8.96
N SER A 464 -53.77 24.46 8.22
CA SER A 464 -53.24 25.39 7.21
C SER A 464 -52.93 26.73 7.88
N ARG A 465 -51.64 27.04 8.05
CA ARG A 465 -51.15 28.33 8.55
C ARG A 465 -50.10 28.89 7.60
N PRO A 466 -50.06 30.21 7.35
CA PRO A 466 -49.03 30.79 6.50
C PRO A 466 -47.63 30.43 7.01
N ARG A 467 -46.69 30.20 6.09
CA ARG A 467 -45.37 29.61 6.38
C ARG A 467 -44.52 30.50 7.31
N GLU A 468 -44.75 31.81 7.24
CA GLU A 468 -44.07 32.82 8.06
C GLU A 468 -44.41 32.72 9.54
N GLU A 469 -45.58 32.18 9.89
CA GLU A 469 -46.03 32.01 11.27
C GLU A 469 -45.58 30.67 11.89
N TRP A 470 -44.82 29.86 11.16
CA TRP A 470 -44.35 28.57 11.66
C TRP A 470 -43.22 28.77 12.67
N GLU A 471 -43.21 27.93 13.71
CA GLU A 471 -42.11 27.90 14.65
C GLU A 471 -40.79 27.52 13.94
N MET A 472 -39.67 28.11 14.39
CA MET A 472 -38.36 27.93 13.76
C MET A 472 -37.93 26.46 13.63
N TRP A 473 -38.26 25.63 14.62
CA TRP A 473 -37.91 24.20 14.68
C TRP A 473 -39.06 23.28 14.23
N HIS A 474 -40.00 23.80 13.43
CA HIS A 474 -41.13 23.02 12.95
C HIS A 474 -40.64 21.78 12.15
N PRO A 475 -41.17 20.56 12.43
CA PRO A 475 -40.67 19.31 11.82
C PRO A 475 -40.63 19.32 10.29
N THR A 476 -41.60 19.97 9.64
CA THR A 476 -41.63 20.11 8.17
C THR A 476 -40.45 20.92 7.64
N LEU A 477 -40.03 22.01 8.33
CA LEU A 477 -38.90 22.84 7.89
C LEU A 477 -37.59 22.07 8.04
N ILE A 478 -37.43 21.34 9.15
CA ILE A 478 -36.26 20.48 9.38
C ILE A 478 -36.22 19.37 8.32
N ALA A 479 -37.36 18.72 8.03
CA ALA A 479 -37.44 17.69 7.00
C ALA A 479 -37.05 18.22 5.62
N GLU A 480 -37.54 19.40 5.22
CA GLU A 480 -37.16 20.04 3.95
C GLU A 480 -35.67 20.39 3.90
N ALA A 481 -35.09 20.88 5.00
CA ALA A 481 -33.67 21.20 5.07
C ALA A 481 -32.81 19.93 4.97
N LEU A 482 -33.14 18.87 5.73
CA LEU A 482 -32.42 17.60 5.65
C LEU A 482 -32.59 16.94 4.28
N PHE A 483 -33.75 17.05 3.66
CA PHE A 483 -33.99 16.57 2.30
C PHE A 483 -33.10 17.30 1.28
N ALA A 484 -32.97 18.63 1.39
CA ALA A 484 -32.10 19.41 0.52
C ALA A 484 -30.63 19.00 0.68
N ILE A 485 -30.16 18.78 1.92
CA ILE A 485 -28.80 18.29 2.20
C ILE A 485 -28.61 16.87 1.63
N ALA A 486 -29.57 15.98 1.82
CA ALA A 486 -29.54 14.63 1.23
C ALA A 486 -29.45 14.67 -0.29
N ASN A 487 -30.17 15.59 -0.94
CA ASN A 487 -30.12 15.77 -2.38
C ASN A 487 -28.74 16.26 -2.87
N ILE A 488 -28.06 17.13 -2.10
CA ILE A 488 -26.68 17.53 -2.40
C ILE A 488 -25.77 16.29 -2.38
N PHE A 489 -25.82 15.47 -1.33
CA PHE A 489 -25.02 14.24 -1.27
C PHE A 489 -25.35 13.28 -2.41
N SER A 490 -26.63 13.09 -2.74
CA SER A 490 -27.03 12.25 -3.86
C SER A 490 -26.48 12.75 -5.20
N SER A 491 -26.49 14.07 -5.46
CA SER A 491 -25.92 14.61 -6.69
C SER A 491 -24.39 14.47 -6.73
N LEU A 492 -23.71 14.70 -5.60
CA LEU A 492 -22.25 14.54 -5.49
C LEU A 492 -21.79 13.10 -5.70
N ARG A 493 -22.65 12.10 -5.40
CA ARG A 493 -22.33 10.68 -5.59
C ARG A 493 -22.01 10.34 -7.05
N LEU A 494 -22.51 11.11 -8.03
CA LEU A 494 -22.16 10.93 -9.45
C LEU A 494 -20.66 11.00 -9.73
N ILE A 495 -19.90 11.72 -8.90
CA ILE A 495 -18.45 11.85 -9.06
C ILE A 495 -17.76 10.46 -8.98
N SER A 496 -18.29 9.53 -8.19
CA SER A 496 -17.71 8.18 -8.08
C SER A 496 -17.77 7.39 -9.39
N LEU A 497 -18.77 7.65 -10.24
CA LEU A 497 -18.94 7.01 -11.54
C LEU A 497 -17.86 7.46 -12.55
N PHE A 498 -17.20 8.60 -12.31
CA PHE A 498 -16.12 9.08 -13.17
C PHE A 498 -14.92 8.11 -13.19
N THR A 499 -14.76 7.26 -12.16
CA THR A 499 -13.73 6.20 -12.12
C THR A 499 -13.85 5.21 -13.28
N ALA A 500 -15.04 5.03 -13.86
CA ALA A 500 -15.24 4.16 -15.02
C ALA A 500 -14.70 4.78 -16.32
N ASN A 501 -14.60 6.10 -16.41
CA ASN A 501 -14.11 6.80 -17.59
C ASN A 501 -12.58 6.91 -17.59
N SER A 502 -11.95 6.70 -18.75
CA SER A 502 -10.49 6.78 -18.90
C SER A 502 -9.92 8.18 -18.79
N HIS A 503 -10.70 9.22 -19.07
CA HIS A 503 -10.22 10.60 -19.01
C HIS A 503 -10.47 11.26 -17.65
N LEU A 504 -11.65 11.05 -17.06
CA LEU A 504 -12.03 11.68 -15.78
C LEU A 504 -11.55 10.89 -14.56
N GLY A 505 -11.30 9.58 -14.70
CA GLY A 505 -10.90 8.72 -13.60
C GLY A 505 -9.61 9.14 -12.90
N PRO A 506 -8.47 9.26 -13.59
CA PRO A 506 -7.21 9.69 -12.97
C PRO A 506 -7.31 11.07 -12.28
N LEU A 507 -8.06 12.00 -12.89
CA LEU A 507 -8.30 13.34 -12.33
C LEU A 507 -9.12 13.29 -11.03
N GLN A 508 -10.14 12.44 -10.98
CA GLN A 508 -10.96 12.26 -9.78
C GLN A 508 -10.14 11.62 -8.64
N ILE A 509 -9.30 10.63 -8.95
CA ILE A 509 -8.47 9.94 -7.95
C ILE A 509 -7.40 10.87 -7.38
N SER A 510 -6.77 11.71 -8.21
CA SER A 510 -5.79 12.69 -7.73
C SER A 510 -6.46 13.73 -6.81
N LEU A 511 -7.65 14.23 -7.17
CA LEU A 511 -8.44 15.14 -6.32
C LEU A 511 -8.77 14.52 -4.97
N GLY A 512 -9.26 13.27 -4.95
CA GLY A 512 -9.62 12.58 -3.70
C GLY A 512 -8.44 12.39 -2.74
N ARG A 513 -7.22 12.26 -3.26
CA ARG A 513 -6.01 12.09 -2.45
C ARG A 513 -5.43 13.38 -1.94
N MET A 514 -5.44 14.42 -2.77
CA MET A 514 -5.08 15.78 -2.34
C MET A 514 -5.99 16.27 -1.20
N LEU A 515 -7.25 15.79 -1.16
CA LEU A 515 -8.19 16.14 -0.09
C LEU A 515 -7.66 15.78 1.32
N LEU A 516 -6.89 14.70 1.48
CA LEU A 516 -6.28 14.35 2.76
C LEU A 516 -5.23 15.37 3.21
N ASP A 517 -4.48 15.95 2.26
CA ASP A 517 -3.51 17.00 2.57
C ASP A 517 -4.21 18.34 2.85
N ILE A 518 -5.29 18.64 2.11
CA ILE A 518 -6.15 19.79 2.37
C ILE A 518 -6.73 19.71 3.79
N LEU A 519 -7.19 18.53 4.24
CA LEU A 519 -7.73 18.36 5.60
C LEU A 519 -6.67 18.58 6.69
N LYS A 520 -5.43 18.13 6.48
CA LYS A 520 -4.32 18.42 7.41
C LYS A 520 -4.05 19.93 7.50
N PHE A 521 -4.09 20.62 6.37
CA PHE A 521 -3.91 22.06 6.33
C PHE A 521 -5.09 22.82 6.94
N LEU A 522 -6.32 22.36 6.69
CA LEU A 522 -7.54 22.92 7.26
C LEU A 522 -7.50 22.91 8.79
N PHE A 523 -6.86 21.92 9.41
CA PHE A 523 -6.66 21.88 10.86
C PHE A 523 -5.84 23.09 11.37
N ILE A 524 -4.74 23.43 10.69
CA ILE A 524 -3.92 24.61 11.02
C ILE A 524 -4.74 25.89 10.84
N TYR A 525 -5.50 25.96 9.75
CA TYR A 525 -6.40 27.08 9.50
C TYR A 525 -7.48 27.22 10.60
N CYS A 526 -8.10 26.13 11.03
CA CYS A 526 -9.09 26.14 12.11
C CYS A 526 -8.50 26.66 13.43
N LEU A 527 -7.24 26.33 13.75
CA LEU A 527 -6.55 26.88 14.93
C LEU A 527 -6.37 28.40 14.84
N VAL A 528 -5.96 28.90 13.67
CA VAL A 528 -5.84 30.35 13.41
C VAL A 528 -7.22 31.02 13.53
N LEU A 529 -8.24 30.47 12.89
CA LEU A 529 -9.60 30.99 12.93
C LEU A 529 -10.14 31.04 14.38
N LEU A 530 -9.92 30.00 15.19
CA LEU A 530 -10.32 29.99 16.61
C LEU A 530 -9.53 31.01 17.44
N ALA A 531 -8.22 31.16 17.20
CA ALA A 531 -7.39 32.13 17.92
C ALA A 531 -7.86 33.58 17.68
N PHE A 532 -8.11 33.94 16.42
CA PHE A 532 -8.62 35.27 16.07
C PHE A 532 -10.09 35.46 16.47
N ALA A 533 -10.93 34.42 16.40
CA ALA A 533 -12.30 34.50 16.88
C ALA A 533 -12.35 34.78 18.39
N ASN A 534 -11.50 34.13 19.18
CA ASN A 534 -11.40 34.42 20.62
C ASN A 534 -10.94 35.86 20.87
N GLY A 535 -9.94 36.34 20.13
CA GLY A 535 -9.43 37.71 20.27
C GLY A 535 -10.48 38.78 19.91
N LEU A 536 -11.15 38.62 18.77
CA LEU A 536 -12.17 39.58 18.31
C LEU A 536 -13.45 39.51 19.15
N ASN A 537 -13.91 38.32 19.53
CA ASN A 537 -15.05 38.18 20.44
C ASN A 537 -14.73 38.85 21.79
N GLN A 538 -13.55 38.61 22.36
CA GLN A 538 -13.16 39.23 23.63
C GLN A 538 -13.12 40.77 23.54
N LEU A 539 -12.74 41.32 22.39
CA LEU A 539 -12.70 42.77 22.16
C LEU A 539 -14.10 43.37 21.99
N TYR A 540 -14.99 42.68 21.27
CA TYR A 540 -16.30 43.21 20.87
C TYR A 540 -17.49 42.70 21.71
N PHE A 541 -17.28 41.78 22.64
CA PHE A 541 -18.32 41.18 23.49
C PHE A 541 -19.16 42.22 24.24
N TYR A 542 -18.55 43.32 24.70
CA TYR A 542 -19.25 44.38 25.46
C TYR A 542 -20.13 45.28 24.60
N TYR A 543 -20.01 45.22 23.27
CA TYR A 543 -20.73 46.07 22.33
C TYR A 543 -21.94 45.36 21.71
N GLU A 544 -22.46 44.32 22.37
CA GLU A 544 -23.67 43.64 21.93
C GLU A 544 -24.88 44.60 21.94
N THR A 545 -25.59 44.68 20.81
CA THR A 545 -26.83 45.43 20.71
C THR A 545 -28.04 44.49 20.59
N LYS A 546 -29.19 44.93 21.10
CA LYS A 546 -30.42 44.13 21.06
C LYS A 546 -31.03 44.18 19.67
N ALA A 547 -31.65 43.08 19.23
CA ALA A 547 -32.31 43.01 17.92
C ALA A 547 -33.40 44.08 17.73
N SER A 548 -34.06 44.50 18.81
CA SER A 548 -35.06 45.58 18.81
C SER A 548 -34.51 46.98 18.53
N GLU A 549 -33.18 47.16 18.65
CA GLU A 549 -32.48 48.43 18.44
C GLU A 549 -31.87 48.53 17.03
N GLU A 550 -32.12 47.53 16.17
CA GLU A 550 -31.59 47.43 14.82
C GLU A 550 -32.69 47.53 13.77
N HIS A 551 -32.32 47.97 12.56
CA HIS A 551 -33.28 48.16 11.46
C HIS A 551 -33.89 46.81 11.05
N ASN A 552 -35.20 46.75 10.87
CA ASN A 552 -35.97 45.55 10.51
C ASN A 552 -35.89 44.38 11.52
N ASN A 553 -35.49 44.63 12.77
CA ASN A 553 -35.32 43.60 13.82
C ASN A 553 -34.42 42.41 13.40
N CYS A 554 -33.49 42.63 12.45
CA CYS A 554 -32.57 41.60 11.95
C CYS A 554 -31.23 41.72 12.68
N LYS A 555 -30.76 40.64 13.31
CA LYS A 555 -29.48 40.55 14.01
C LYS A 555 -28.53 39.57 13.31
N GLY A 556 -27.25 39.93 13.22
CA GLY A 556 -26.16 39.05 12.79
C GLY A 556 -25.62 39.38 11.40
N ILE A 557 -24.61 38.62 10.97
CA ILE A 557 -23.87 38.89 9.73
C ILE A 557 -24.69 38.68 8.45
N ARG A 558 -25.77 37.89 8.52
CA ARG A 558 -26.61 37.55 7.36
C ARG A 558 -27.64 38.63 7.03
N CYS A 559 -27.70 39.70 7.83
CA CYS A 559 -28.56 40.86 7.59
C CYS A 559 -27.95 41.80 6.54
N GLU A 560 -28.80 42.60 5.89
CA GLU A 560 -28.38 43.57 4.87
C GLU A 560 -27.36 44.59 5.41
N ARG A 561 -27.63 45.13 6.60
CA ARG A 561 -26.64 45.84 7.40
C ARG A 561 -26.00 44.81 8.32
N GLN A 562 -24.79 44.37 8.00
CA GLN A 562 -24.04 43.33 8.69
C GLN A 562 -23.71 43.76 10.13
N ASN A 563 -24.63 43.56 11.06
CA ASN A 563 -24.51 44.08 12.42
C ASN A 563 -24.04 42.99 13.40
N ASN A 564 -23.45 43.41 14.53
CA ASN A 564 -23.06 42.55 15.65
C ASN A 564 -22.18 41.33 15.24
N ALA A 565 -21.34 41.49 14.21
CA ALA A 565 -20.56 40.40 13.62
C ALA A 565 -19.62 39.68 14.61
N PHE A 566 -19.08 40.40 15.59
CA PHE A 566 -18.11 39.89 16.57
C PHE A 566 -18.66 39.84 18.01
N SER A 567 -19.99 39.86 18.17
CA SER A 567 -20.65 39.93 19.49
C SER A 567 -20.64 38.61 20.26
N THR A 568 -20.75 37.48 19.55
CA THR A 568 -20.73 36.13 20.13
C THR A 568 -19.70 35.29 19.41
N LEU A 569 -19.12 34.29 20.09
CA LEU A 569 -18.10 33.43 19.49
C LEU A 569 -18.58 32.79 18.18
N PHE A 570 -19.84 32.33 18.11
CA PHE A 570 -20.39 31.69 16.90
C PHE A 570 -20.49 32.66 15.71
N GLU A 571 -21.05 33.86 15.92
CA GLU A 571 -21.10 34.90 14.87
C GLU A 571 -19.69 35.36 14.48
N THR A 572 -18.76 35.43 15.43
CA THR A 572 -17.36 35.78 15.19
C THR A 572 -16.68 34.72 14.30
N LEU A 573 -16.88 33.43 14.58
CA LEU A 573 -16.38 32.33 13.73
C LEU A 573 -16.98 32.39 12.32
N GLN A 574 -18.30 32.60 12.22
CA GLN A 574 -18.99 32.73 10.94
C GLN A 574 -18.49 33.96 10.16
N SER A 575 -18.24 35.08 10.83
CA SER A 575 -17.71 36.28 10.21
C SER A 575 -16.30 36.05 9.66
N LEU A 576 -15.37 35.55 10.46
CA LEU A 576 -14.02 35.24 9.98
C LEU A 576 -14.00 34.22 8.83
N PHE A 577 -14.93 33.27 8.82
CA PHE A 577 -15.10 32.36 7.70
C PHE A 577 -15.54 33.09 6.42
N TRP A 578 -16.57 33.93 6.47
CA TRP A 578 -17.07 34.65 5.30
C TRP A 578 -16.12 35.73 4.79
N SER A 579 -15.21 36.25 5.64
CA SER A 579 -14.25 37.27 5.22
C SER A 579 -13.21 36.75 4.24
N ILE A 580 -12.91 35.45 4.25
CA ILE A 580 -12.01 34.82 3.27
C ILE A 580 -12.55 34.97 1.85
N PHE A 581 -13.87 34.94 1.69
CA PHE A 581 -14.52 35.11 0.39
C PHE A 581 -14.72 36.59 0.02
N GLY A 582 -14.28 37.53 0.88
CA GLY A 582 -14.47 38.97 0.66
C GLY A 582 -15.93 39.43 0.81
N LEU A 583 -16.79 38.65 1.48
CA LEU A 583 -18.22 38.98 1.65
C LEU A 583 -18.50 39.88 2.86
N LEU A 584 -17.48 40.18 3.68
CA LEU A 584 -17.57 41.07 4.83
C LEU A 584 -17.04 42.45 4.50
N ASN A 585 -17.83 43.45 4.84
CA ASN A 585 -17.45 44.84 4.71
C ASN A 585 -16.64 45.31 5.92
N LEU A 586 -15.81 46.34 5.76
CA LEU A 586 -14.97 46.87 6.84
C LEU A 586 -15.78 47.51 7.98
N TYR A 587 -16.96 48.07 7.69
CA TYR A 587 -17.77 48.77 8.70
C TYR A 587 -18.28 47.88 9.83
N VAL A 588 -18.14 46.55 9.74
CA VAL A 588 -18.49 45.60 10.80
C VAL A 588 -17.59 45.71 12.03
N THR A 589 -16.42 46.34 11.93
CA THR A 589 -15.55 46.64 13.08
C THR A 589 -15.95 47.94 13.79
N ASN A 590 -16.87 48.72 13.22
CA ASN A 590 -17.29 49.97 13.83
C ASN A 590 -18.27 49.70 14.98
N VAL A 591 -18.19 50.52 16.01
CA VAL A 591 -19.02 50.44 17.21
C VAL A 591 -19.95 51.65 17.25
N LYS A 592 -21.16 51.51 17.82
CA LYS A 592 -22.09 52.65 17.96
C LYS A 592 -21.52 53.75 18.88
N ALA A 593 -20.72 53.36 19.87
CA ALA A 593 -20.02 54.26 20.77
C ALA A 593 -18.74 54.81 20.11
N ARG A 594 -18.39 56.07 20.40
CA ARG A 594 -17.19 56.74 19.86
C ARG A 594 -15.90 56.24 20.55
N HIS A 595 -15.58 54.97 20.35
CA HIS A 595 -14.36 54.34 20.85
C HIS A 595 -13.42 53.99 19.71
N GLU A 596 -12.80 55.03 19.12
CA GLU A 596 -11.90 54.91 17.97
C GLU A 596 -10.72 53.95 18.24
N PHE A 597 -10.24 53.88 19.48
CA PHE A 597 -9.15 52.97 19.86
C PHE A 597 -9.54 51.49 19.72
N THR A 598 -10.76 51.11 20.17
CA THR A 598 -11.21 49.73 20.06
C THR A 598 -11.53 49.36 18.61
N GLU A 599 -12.11 50.29 17.84
CA GLU A 599 -12.34 50.11 16.40
C GLU A 599 -11.01 49.91 15.66
N PHE A 600 -10.00 50.73 15.97
CA PHE A 600 -8.67 50.62 15.37
C PHE A 600 -8.00 49.29 15.70
N ILE A 601 -8.03 48.84 16.96
CA ILE A 601 -7.45 47.55 17.35
C ILE A 601 -8.18 46.41 16.66
N GLY A 602 -9.51 46.43 16.64
CA GLY A 602 -10.28 45.35 16.02
C GLY A 602 -10.15 45.31 14.49
N ALA A 603 -10.10 46.47 13.83
CA ALA A 603 -9.77 46.57 12.42
C ALA A 603 -8.35 46.07 12.12
N THR A 604 -7.38 46.35 13.01
CA THR A 604 -6.00 45.85 12.90
C THR A 604 -5.96 44.33 13.07
N MET A 605 -6.60 43.78 14.09
CA MET A 605 -6.70 42.32 14.31
C MET A 605 -7.36 41.62 13.12
N PHE A 606 -8.48 42.16 12.62
CA PHE A 606 -9.15 41.65 11.44
C PHE A 606 -8.27 41.77 10.17
N GLY A 607 -7.55 42.87 10.00
CA GLY A 607 -6.58 43.06 8.92
C GLY A 607 -5.45 42.03 8.98
N THR A 608 -4.85 41.81 10.16
CA THR A 608 -3.81 40.79 10.35
C THR A 608 -4.33 39.38 10.07
N TYR A 609 -5.56 39.06 10.49
CA TYR A 609 -6.22 37.80 10.14
C TYR A 609 -6.35 37.62 8.62
N ASN A 610 -6.79 38.65 7.90
CA ASN A 610 -6.92 38.58 6.44
C ASN A 610 -5.55 38.42 5.75
N VAL A 611 -4.50 39.09 6.22
CA VAL A 611 -3.13 38.91 5.71
C VAL A 611 -2.65 37.47 5.94
N ILE A 612 -2.80 36.95 7.16
CA ILE A 612 -2.38 35.57 7.48
C ILE A 612 -3.18 34.56 6.67
N SER A 613 -4.51 34.71 6.60
CA SER A 613 -5.38 33.72 5.95
C SER A 613 -5.28 33.76 4.42
N LEU A 614 -5.38 34.94 3.81
CA LEU A 614 -5.44 35.08 2.35
C LEU A 614 -4.07 35.15 1.69
N VAL A 615 -3.08 35.78 2.33
CA VAL A 615 -1.76 35.95 1.71
C VAL A 615 -0.81 34.82 2.12
N VAL A 616 -0.80 34.42 3.39
CA VAL A 616 0.14 33.39 3.86
C VAL A 616 -0.44 32.00 3.67
N LEU A 617 -1.54 31.68 4.35
CA LEU A 617 -2.09 30.33 4.40
C LEU A 617 -2.59 29.86 3.03
N LEU A 618 -3.34 30.69 2.29
CA LEU A 618 -3.83 30.32 0.96
C LEU A 618 -2.68 30.02 -0.03
N ASN A 619 -1.62 30.84 -0.05
CA ASN A 619 -0.47 30.62 -0.93
C ASN A 619 0.35 29.38 -0.52
N MET A 620 0.49 29.12 0.79
CA MET A 620 1.10 27.90 1.28
C MET A 620 0.29 26.66 0.91
N LEU A 621 -1.04 26.72 0.97
CA LEU A 621 -1.93 25.63 0.54
C LEU A 621 -1.75 25.34 -0.96
N ILE A 622 -1.72 26.38 -1.80
CA ILE A 622 -1.48 26.22 -3.25
C ILE A 622 -0.13 25.57 -3.51
N ALA A 623 0.93 26.02 -2.83
CA ALA A 623 2.27 25.44 -2.98
C ALA A 623 2.31 23.96 -2.56
N MET A 624 1.68 23.62 -1.43
CA MET A 624 1.59 22.25 -0.94
C MET A 624 0.78 21.35 -1.89
N MET A 625 -0.34 21.85 -2.41
CA MET A 625 -1.16 21.13 -3.39
C MET A 625 -0.40 20.87 -4.69
N ASN A 626 0.41 21.81 -5.17
CA ASN A 626 1.22 21.62 -6.39
C ASN A 626 2.25 20.49 -6.22
N ASN A 627 2.97 20.46 -5.09
CA ASN A 627 3.94 19.40 -4.81
C ASN A 627 3.22 18.04 -4.58
N SER A 628 2.12 18.03 -3.83
CA SER A 628 1.32 16.82 -3.61
C SER A 628 0.77 16.25 -4.93
N TYR A 629 0.25 17.11 -5.81
CA TYR A 629 -0.23 16.70 -7.13
C TYR A 629 0.87 16.05 -7.97
N GLN A 630 2.08 16.61 -8.00
CA GLN A 630 3.21 16.04 -8.74
C GLN A 630 3.54 14.62 -8.26
N LEU A 631 3.67 14.41 -6.94
CA LEU A 631 3.94 13.10 -6.36
C LEU A 631 2.82 12.07 -6.62
N ILE A 632 1.56 12.53 -6.62
CA ILE A 632 0.40 11.67 -6.88
C ILE A 632 0.27 11.35 -8.36
N ALA A 633 0.61 12.29 -9.26
CA ALA A 633 0.49 12.14 -10.70
C ALA A 633 1.34 10.98 -11.24
N ASP A 634 2.55 10.78 -10.70
CA ASP A 634 3.45 9.69 -11.10
C ASP A 634 2.82 8.29 -10.98
N HIS A 635 1.90 8.12 -10.03
CA HIS A 635 1.22 6.84 -9.77
C HIS A 635 -0.28 6.87 -10.13
N ALA A 636 -0.80 7.97 -10.66
CA ALA A 636 -2.25 8.20 -10.82
C ALA A 636 -2.93 7.15 -11.71
N ASP A 637 -2.26 6.67 -12.76
CA ASP A 637 -2.81 5.66 -13.66
C ASP A 637 -2.93 4.28 -13.01
N ILE A 638 -1.96 3.90 -12.17
CA ILE A 638 -1.95 2.62 -11.44
C ILE A 638 -3.08 2.63 -10.41
N GLU A 639 -3.19 3.74 -9.70
CA GLU A 639 -4.21 4.03 -8.71
C GLU A 639 -5.61 4.00 -9.31
N TRP A 640 -5.79 4.66 -10.45
CA TRP A 640 -7.06 4.69 -11.18
C TRP A 640 -7.44 3.30 -11.67
N LYS A 641 -6.52 2.54 -12.27
CA LYS A 641 -6.80 1.17 -12.72
C LYS A 641 -7.20 0.28 -11.55
N PHE A 642 -6.56 0.42 -10.39
CA PHE A 642 -6.93 -0.30 -9.17
C PHE A 642 -8.36 0.05 -8.71
N ALA A 643 -8.68 1.34 -8.60
CA ALA A 643 -10.02 1.81 -8.23
C ALA A 643 -11.09 1.35 -9.23
N ARG A 644 -10.79 1.42 -10.52
CA ARG A 644 -11.65 0.93 -11.61
C ARG A 644 -11.87 -0.58 -11.50
N THR A 645 -10.84 -1.36 -11.19
CA THR A 645 -10.99 -2.81 -11.00
C THR A 645 -11.83 -3.13 -9.76
N LYS A 646 -11.69 -2.38 -8.66
CA LYS A 646 -12.59 -2.51 -7.49
C LYS A 646 -14.05 -2.27 -7.88
N LEU A 647 -14.32 -1.22 -8.68
CA LEU A 647 -15.64 -0.96 -9.23
C LEU A 647 -16.12 -2.10 -10.13
N TRP A 648 -15.29 -2.64 -11.02
CA TRP A 648 -15.71 -3.75 -11.89
C TRP A 648 -16.03 -5.01 -11.09
N MET A 649 -15.25 -5.30 -10.05
CA MET A 649 -15.44 -6.46 -9.18
C MET A 649 -16.80 -6.45 -8.49
N SER A 650 -17.31 -5.30 -8.06
CA SER A 650 -18.63 -5.21 -7.44
C SER A 650 -19.79 -5.61 -8.36
N TYR A 651 -19.59 -5.63 -9.69
CA TYR A 651 -20.60 -6.05 -10.67
C TYR A 651 -20.37 -7.45 -11.25
N PHE A 652 -19.21 -8.07 -11.02
CA PHE A 652 -18.96 -9.45 -11.44
C PHE A 652 -19.75 -10.45 -10.59
N ASP A 653 -19.91 -10.18 -9.29
CA ASP A 653 -20.65 -11.06 -8.40
C ASP A 653 -22.13 -11.15 -8.80
N GLU A 654 -22.72 -12.33 -8.61
CA GLU A 654 -24.12 -12.58 -8.96
C GLU A 654 -25.10 -11.89 -7.99
N GLY A 655 -24.62 -11.38 -6.85
CA GLY A 655 -25.39 -10.56 -5.92
C GLY A 655 -25.68 -9.17 -6.48
N GLY A 656 -26.92 -8.67 -6.32
CA GLY A 656 -27.25 -7.27 -6.64
C GLY A 656 -27.45 -6.97 -8.14
N THR A 657 -27.91 -7.96 -8.93
CA THR A 657 -28.17 -7.80 -10.36
C THR A 657 -29.27 -6.77 -10.68
N LEU A 658 -30.22 -6.56 -9.77
CA LEU A 658 -31.35 -5.65 -9.95
C LEU A 658 -31.01 -4.23 -9.45
N PRO A 659 -31.17 -3.19 -10.28
CA PRO A 659 -31.02 -1.82 -9.82
C PRO A 659 -32.18 -1.41 -8.89
N PRO A 660 -31.94 -0.54 -7.88
CA PRO A 660 -33.02 0.21 -7.21
C PRO A 660 -33.88 0.87 -8.29
N PRO A 661 -35.23 0.86 -8.24
CA PRO A 661 -36.10 0.44 -7.14
C PRO A 661 -36.47 -1.06 -7.14
N PHE A 662 -36.13 -1.80 -8.20
CA PHE A 662 -36.58 -3.19 -8.40
C PHE A 662 -35.91 -4.19 -7.44
N ASN A 663 -34.86 -3.78 -6.72
CA ASN A 663 -34.17 -4.60 -5.72
C ASN A 663 -35.03 -4.96 -4.48
N ILE A 664 -36.08 -4.18 -4.18
CA ILE A 664 -36.95 -4.43 -3.02
C ILE A 664 -37.87 -5.62 -3.26
N ILE A 665 -38.28 -5.85 -4.52
CA ILE A 665 -39.26 -6.90 -4.84
C ILE A 665 -38.55 -8.24 -4.65
N PRO A 666 -38.86 -8.99 -3.58
CA PRO A 666 -38.12 -10.19 -3.29
C PRO A 666 -38.48 -11.24 -4.34
N SER A 667 -37.49 -11.98 -4.83
CA SER A 667 -37.77 -13.15 -5.63
C SER A 667 -38.62 -14.15 -4.83
N PRO A 668 -39.53 -14.91 -5.48
CA PRO A 668 -40.32 -15.94 -4.78
C PRO A 668 -39.45 -16.94 -4.00
N LYS A 669 -38.22 -17.18 -4.47
CA LYS A 669 -37.22 -18.02 -3.79
C LYS A 669 -36.66 -17.38 -2.52
N SER A 670 -36.39 -16.08 -2.50
CA SER A 670 -35.91 -15.39 -1.29
C SER A 670 -36.97 -15.34 -0.18
N ILE A 671 -38.25 -15.23 -0.53
CA ILE A 671 -39.35 -15.34 0.45
C ILE A 671 -39.40 -16.76 1.03
N TRP A 672 -39.25 -17.78 0.18
CA TRP A 672 -39.14 -19.18 0.63
C TRP A 672 -37.93 -19.41 1.56
N TYR A 673 -36.74 -18.92 1.21
CA TYR A 673 -35.55 -19.03 2.06
C TYR A 673 -35.69 -18.24 3.37
N LEU A 674 -36.30 -17.06 3.35
CA LEU A 674 -36.55 -16.26 4.54
C LEU A 674 -37.57 -16.93 5.47
N LEU A 675 -38.64 -17.52 4.91
CA LEU A 675 -39.59 -18.34 5.65
C LEU A 675 -38.94 -19.60 6.22
N MET A 676 -38.07 -20.27 5.47
CA MET A 676 -37.33 -21.45 5.90
C MET A 676 -36.28 -21.12 6.98
N TRP A 677 -35.64 -19.96 6.88
CA TRP A 677 -34.72 -19.43 7.90
C TRP A 677 -35.46 -19.04 9.17
N LEU A 678 -36.58 -18.32 9.07
CA LEU A 678 -37.45 -18.03 10.21
C LEU A 678 -37.97 -19.31 10.85
N HIS A 679 -38.40 -20.30 10.04
CA HIS A 679 -38.86 -21.60 10.52
C HIS A 679 -37.74 -22.37 11.22
N ASN A 680 -36.51 -22.38 10.68
CA ASN A 680 -35.36 -23.00 11.32
C ASN A 680 -34.96 -22.28 12.62
N LYS A 681 -35.12 -20.96 12.71
CA LYS A 681 -34.79 -20.18 13.90
C LYS A 681 -35.86 -20.27 15.00
N LEU A 682 -37.14 -20.41 14.63
CA LEU A 682 -38.27 -20.56 15.56
C LEU A 682 -38.51 -22.02 16.00
N CYS A 683 -38.27 -23.00 15.12
CA CYS A 683 -38.60 -24.41 15.40
C CYS A 683 -37.40 -25.32 15.71
N ARG A 684 -36.15 -24.84 15.72
CA ARG A 684 -34.98 -25.71 15.93
C ARG A 684 -33.99 -25.23 17.00
N ARG A 685 -34.33 -25.51 18.26
CA ARG A 685 -33.36 -25.82 19.33
C ARG A 685 -33.30 -27.34 19.48
N GLY A 686 -32.41 -28.00 18.76
CA GLY A 686 -32.18 -29.44 18.89
C GLY A 686 -31.81 -30.10 17.56
N GLN A 687 -30.52 -30.41 17.43
CA GLN A 687 -29.81 -31.32 16.50
C GLN A 687 -30.24 -31.40 15.01
N PRO A 688 -29.27 -31.40 14.07
CA PRO A 688 -29.53 -31.80 12.69
C PRO A 688 -29.94 -33.28 12.63
N PRO A 689 -30.81 -33.70 11.70
CA PRO A 689 -31.14 -35.11 11.53
C PRO A 689 -29.96 -35.80 10.85
N GLY A 690 -29.51 -36.93 11.38
CA GLY A 690 -28.53 -37.77 10.73
C GLY A 690 -29.06 -38.30 9.39
N GLU A 691 -28.49 -37.83 8.29
CA GLU A 691 -28.67 -38.40 6.95
C GLU A 691 -27.70 -39.59 6.76
N ASP A 692 -28.15 -40.80 7.10
CA ASP A 692 -27.34 -42.02 6.89
C ASP A 692 -27.60 -42.72 5.54
N SER A 693 -28.37 -42.11 4.62
CA SER A 693 -28.56 -42.65 3.26
C SER A 693 -27.98 -41.79 2.12
N HIS A 694 -27.50 -40.56 2.38
CA HIS A 694 -26.89 -39.67 1.37
C HIS A 694 -25.34 -39.62 1.42
N LYS A 695 -24.70 -40.30 2.37
CA LYS A 695 -23.23 -40.29 2.51
C LYS A 695 -22.48 -40.83 1.29
N CYS A 696 -23.03 -41.77 0.52
CA CYS A 696 -22.31 -42.38 -0.61
C CYS A 696 -22.34 -41.53 -1.90
N GLU A 697 -23.39 -40.71 -2.12
CA GLU A 697 -23.42 -39.73 -3.21
C GLU A 697 -22.60 -38.48 -2.85
N ASN A 698 -22.69 -38.02 -1.59
CA ASN A 698 -21.88 -36.91 -1.09
C ASN A 698 -20.38 -37.26 -1.07
N LEU A 699 -19.98 -38.48 -0.69
CA LEU A 699 -18.56 -38.88 -0.75
C LEU A 699 -18.02 -38.87 -2.17
N ARG A 700 -18.81 -39.30 -3.17
CA ARG A 700 -18.35 -39.35 -4.57
C ARG A 700 -18.25 -37.95 -5.17
N GLU A 701 -19.19 -37.06 -4.84
CA GLU A 701 -19.10 -35.65 -5.21
C GLU A 701 -17.96 -34.96 -4.47
N GLU A 702 -17.75 -35.24 -3.20
CA GLU A 702 -16.65 -34.71 -2.39
C GLU A 702 -15.30 -35.22 -2.89
N HIS A 703 -15.16 -36.51 -3.22
CA HIS A 703 -13.96 -37.08 -3.83
C HIS A 703 -13.70 -36.50 -5.22
N ARG A 704 -14.74 -36.25 -6.02
CA ARG A 704 -14.61 -35.54 -7.30
C ARG A 704 -14.16 -34.10 -7.10
N ARG A 705 -14.72 -33.38 -6.13
CA ARG A 705 -14.33 -32.01 -5.79
C ARG A 705 -12.88 -31.94 -5.28
N THR A 706 -12.47 -32.85 -4.40
CA THR A 706 -11.08 -32.95 -3.95
C THR A 706 -10.16 -33.30 -5.12
N ALA A 707 -10.58 -34.19 -6.03
CA ALA A 707 -9.82 -34.48 -7.24
C ALA A 707 -9.69 -33.23 -8.14
N ASP A 708 -10.77 -32.52 -8.40
CA ASP A 708 -10.75 -31.29 -9.22
C ASP A 708 -9.89 -30.18 -8.59
N LEU A 709 -9.96 -30.01 -7.25
CA LEU A 709 -9.09 -29.11 -6.50
C LEU A 709 -7.63 -29.52 -6.59
N THR A 710 -7.31 -30.81 -6.42
CA THR A 710 -5.94 -31.30 -6.55
C THR A 710 -5.38 -31.10 -7.97
N VAL A 711 -6.18 -31.36 -9.00
CA VAL A 711 -5.81 -31.10 -10.40
C VAL A 711 -5.57 -29.61 -10.63
N ALA A 712 -6.43 -28.74 -10.08
CA ALA A 712 -6.25 -27.29 -10.15
C ALA A 712 -4.95 -26.85 -9.45
N THR A 713 -4.66 -27.35 -8.23
CA THR A 713 -3.42 -27.03 -7.50
C THR A 713 -2.16 -27.49 -8.25
N VAL A 714 -2.17 -28.69 -8.84
CA VAL A 714 -1.03 -29.20 -9.60
C VAL A 714 -0.81 -28.36 -10.85
N SER A 715 -1.89 -28.05 -11.58
CA SER A 715 -1.80 -27.20 -12.78
C SER A 715 -1.23 -25.81 -12.47
N GLN A 716 -1.62 -25.22 -11.34
CA GLN A 716 -1.08 -23.93 -10.89
C GLN A 716 0.38 -24.06 -10.47
N GLN A 717 0.77 -25.09 -9.73
CA GLN A 717 2.17 -25.29 -9.35
C GLN A 717 3.09 -25.42 -10.56
N GLU A 718 2.64 -26.10 -11.62
CA GLU A 718 3.37 -26.16 -12.90
C GLU A 718 3.50 -24.77 -13.54
N VAL A 719 2.42 -23.99 -13.56
CA VAL A 719 2.44 -22.61 -14.08
C VAL A 719 3.37 -21.73 -13.25
N ILE A 720 3.27 -21.75 -11.92
CA ILE A 720 4.14 -20.98 -11.01
C ILE A 720 5.60 -21.37 -11.21
N ARG A 721 5.91 -22.67 -11.33
CA ARG A 721 7.28 -23.13 -11.58
C ARG A 721 7.83 -22.59 -12.90
N SER A 722 7.01 -22.57 -13.94
CA SER A 722 7.34 -21.98 -15.24
C SER A 722 7.57 -20.48 -15.13
N LEU A 723 6.71 -19.75 -14.41
CA LEU A 723 6.84 -18.31 -14.17
C LEU A 723 8.10 -17.96 -13.38
N VAL A 724 8.35 -18.64 -12.25
CA VAL A 724 9.53 -18.42 -11.42
C VAL A 724 10.80 -18.67 -12.23
N LYS A 725 10.85 -19.75 -13.04
CA LYS A 725 12.00 -20.03 -13.90
C LYS A 725 12.23 -18.92 -14.94
N ARG A 726 11.16 -18.40 -15.56
CA ARG A 726 11.23 -17.27 -16.50
C ARG A 726 11.67 -15.98 -15.80
N TYR A 727 11.12 -15.71 -14.62
CA TYR A 727 11.43 -14.54 -13.80
C TYR A 727 12.89 -14.51 -13.39
N VAL A 728 13.41 -15.60 -12.82
CA VAL A 728 14.83 -15.72 -12.44
C VAL A 728 15.73 -15.54 -13.66
N ALA A 729 15.38 -16.16 -14.79
CA ALA A 729 16.15 -16.00 -16.02
C ALA A 729 16.09 -14.57 -16.58
N ALA A 730 14.99 -13.84 -16.40
CA ALA A 730 14.86 -12.45 -16.78
C ALA A 730 15.68 -11.54 -15.84
N MET A 731 15.56 -11.73 -14.52
CA MET A 731 16.29 -10.99 -13.49
C MET A 731 17.80 -11.10 -13.67
N ILE A 732 18.33 -12.31 -13.87
CA ILE A 732 19.78 -12.52 -14.07
C ILE A 732 20.27 -11.84 -15.35
N ARG A 733 19.43 -11.77 -16.40
CA ARG A 733 19.80 -11.07 -17.64
C ARG A 733 19.76 -9.56 -17.47
N SER A 734 18.75 -9.01 -16.79
CA SER A 734 18.64 -7.57 -16.55
C SER A 734 19.74 -7.07 -15.61
N ALA A 735 20.08 -7.82 -14.55
CA ALA A 735 21.19 -7.49 -13.67
C ALA A 735 22.52 -7.34 -14.45
N LYS A 736 22.79 -8.25 -15.40
CA LYS A 736 23.98 -8.19 -16.26
C LYS A 736 24.00 -7.02 -17.24
N THR A 737 22.84 -6.44 -17.60
CA THR A 737 22.76 -5.32 -18.55
C THR A 737 22.69 -3.96 -17.88
N ASP A 738 22.09 -3.88 -16.70
CA ASP A 738 21.72 -2.62 -16.05
C ASP A 738 22.74 -2.16 -14.99
N GLU A 739 23.61 -3.05 -14.52
CA GLU A 739 24.67 -2.69 -13.58
C GLU A 739 25.77 -1.87 -14.27
N GLY A 740 25.96 -0.64 -13.81
CA GLY A 740 27.12 0.18 -14.19
C GLY A 740 28.42 -0.49 -13.75
N LEU A 741 29.47 -0.39 -14.57
CA LEU A 741 30.78 -0.92 -14.22
C LEU A 741 31.34 -0.19 -12.99
N THR A 742 31.45 -0.89 -11.87
CA THR A 742 32.12 -0.39 -10.66
C THR A 742 33.65 -0.47 -10.83
N GLU A 743 34.39 0.30 -10.03
CA GLU A 743 35.87 0.31 -10.06
C GLU A 743 36.47 -1.08 -9.78
N GLU A 744 35.79 -1.89 -8.95
CA GLU A 744 36.20 -3.28 -8.63
C GLU A 744 36.18 -4.21 -9.85
N ASN A 745 35.37 -3.92 -10.87
CA ASN A 745 35.27 -4.73 -12.09
C ASN A 745 36.45 -4.52 -13.06
N PHE A 746 37.30 -3.50 -12.85
CA PHE A 746 38.45 -3.21 -13.70
C PHE A 746 39.68 -4.06 -13.35
N LYS A 747 39.82 -5.24 -13.96
CA LYS A 747 40.98 -6.14 -13.74
C LYS A 747 42.05 -6.00 -14.84
N VAL A 748 43.23 -5.47 -14.49
CA VAL A 748 44.43 -5.41 -15.37
C VAL A 748 45.63 -6.19 -14.79
N GLY A 749 45.65 -6.48 -13.48
CA GLY A 749 46.83 -7.02 -12.77
C GLY A 749 47.13 -8.50 -13.01
N THR A 750 46.12 -9.37 -12.99
CA THR A 750 46.31 -10.83 -12.93
C THR A 750 46.88 -11.44 -14.22
N LEU A 751 46.59 -10.85 -15.38
CA LEU A 751 47.09 -11.33 -16.68
C LEU A 751 48.61 -11.14 -16.85
N LYS A 752 49.22 -10.14 -16.19
CA LYS A 752 50.66 -9.85 -16.34
C LYS A 752 51.55 -10.81 -15.54
N GLY A 753 51.11 -11.29 -14.37
CA GLY A 753 51.92 -12.18 -13.51
C GLY A 753 52.02 -13.61 -14.04
N ALA A 754 50.90 -14.23 -14.39
CA ALA A 754 50.84 -15.65 -14.78
C ALA A 754 51.36 -15.90 -16.21
N ALA A 755 51.06 -15.03 -17.17
CA ALA A 755 51.42 -15.23 -18.58
C ALA A 755 52.91 -14.95 -18.86
N VAL A 756 53.52 -13.99 -18.17
CA VAL A 756 54.92 -13.59 -18.42
C VAL A 756 55.90 -14.56 -17.75
N ARG A 757 55.58 -15.14 -16.58
CA ARG A 757 56.44 -16.13 -15.90
C ARG A 757 56.32 -17.55 -16.49
N LYS A 758 55.14 -18.01 -16.95
CA LYS A 758 55.03 -19.29 -17.67
C LYS A 758 55.80 -19.28 -19.00
N LYS A 759 55.90 -18.14 -19.69
CA LYS A 759 56.77 -18.00 -20.89
C LYS A 759 58.26 -17.94 -20.56
N ARG A 760 58.68 -17.44 -19.39
CA ARG A 760 60.10 -17.43 -18.97
C ARG A 760 60.60 -18.78 -18.43
N LYS A 761 59.78 -19.56 -17.71
CA LYS A 761 60.18 -20.91 -17.25
C LYS A 761 60.23 -21.95 -18.38
N LYS A 762 59.44 -21.80 -19.45
CA LYS A 762 59.58 -22.66 -20.66
C LYS A 762 60.80 -22.33 -21.54
N LYS A 763 61.42 -21.15 -21.40
CA LYS A 763 62.61 -20.75 -22.17
C LYS A 763 63.95 -21.00 -21.46
N THR A 764 63.95 -21.32 -20.17
CA THR A 764 65.18 -21.49 -19.37
C THR A 764 65.50 -22.94 -19.00
N GLY A 765 64.68 -23.92 -19.41
CA GLY A 765 64.89 -25.36 -19.17
C GLY A 765 65.33 -26.19 -20.38
N SER A 766 65.78 -25.58 -21.49
CA SER A 766 66.14 -26.30 -22.73
C SER A 766 67.50 -25.89 -23.33
N SER A 767 68.40 -25.29 -22.56
CA SER A 767 69.71 -24.90 -23.08
C SER A 767 70.80 -24.97 -22.00
N CYS A 768 71.08 -26.16 -21.51
CA CYS A 768 72.33 -26.53 -20.82
C CYS A 768 72.36 -28.05 -20.66
N ASP A 769 72.59 -28.76 -21.77
CA ASP A 769 73.08 -30.15 -21.80
C ASP A 769 73.32 -30.53 -23.28
N HIS A 770 74.44 -30.08 -23.87
CA HIS A 770 75.08 -30.73 -25.04
C HIS A 770 76.33 -30.00 -25.57
N ILE A 771 77.30 -29.61 -24.73
CA ILE A 771 78.65 -29.32 -25.23
C ILE A 771 79.69 -29.76 -24.19
N LEU A 772 80.11 -31.03 -24.25
CA LEU A 772 81.43 -31.51 -23.79
C LEU A 772 81.53 -33.03 -24.01
N LYS A 773 81.96 -33.43 -25.22
CA LYS A 773 82.73 -34.67 -25.50
C LYS A 773 83.03 -34.75 -27.00
N ARG A 774 84.22 -34.24 -27.39
CA ARG A 774 85.05 -34.68 -28.51
C ARG A 774 86.38 -33.94 -28.48
N LYS A 775 87.33 -34.50 -27.74
CA LYS A 775 88.71 -34.71 -28.16
C LYS A 775 89.04 -36.16 -27.87
#